data_AF-A0A4Q4Z4B4-F1
#
_entry.id   AF-A0A4Q4Z4B4-F1
#
_cell.length_a   1.000
_cell.length_b   1.000
_cell.length_c   1.000
_cell.angle_alpha   90.00
_cell.angle_beta   90.00
_cell.angle_gamma   90.00
#
_symmetry.space_group_name_H-M   'P 1'
#
loop_
_entity.id
_entity.type
_entity.pdbx_description
1 polymer ?
#
loop_
_entity_poly.entity_id
_entity_poly.type
_entity_poly.pdbx_seq_one_letter_code
_entity_poly.pdbx_strand_id
1 'polypeptide(L)'
;MKPRWLLMSDIHFKLYDLDRVIRTADWIAYTARQYDISRAVICGDLLTTRASQPTHVLSACYRFLDKLASAVPHVNIILGNHDLAYRHDYATSALEALSISRLAPFITLHSEIAGHEWDGRRVFVMPFREEQGEIVKALRDLDSKEAAMMLGFGHLAINRAITQKHITDPQTGEAGRPMRYPGLTGVGDFAPLARTFTGHFHSYQTILQVTKQQHRDLQGSVTYIGAPLQLTWADLFDTQKGVVLLDPESLEHELVINPHAVGYTTVEANEVLADRIGVKEVQDKHVMITGKLSRHEYVSTRDRLIKLGVRSVRDWKPVAAEWQFGSMSLGNTVLPADIQNQPDTGRKILEELGEGRPPDLVRPLAVASLGLMGDGTERKPFGLAAVVKEYVSSLGLGASLDDRREILTLVGKRLLDVSKHPGDKAASAVNYKDMLDLSPRSTLFIPSTYTPGADMAQSIFAAYPVSIEITNFLSVQGTLRLDFKLQFRPGINFIVGHNGAGKSTIIEAVTWCQFGQCIRGGLGVNDAVNDVVKKNCSVRLTFANGYTISRYRKHKEFRNRVIVERNGVIQTQFEGPDAKSTQASINNLLGVDFSTFVRTVVLGNESAASFLSSTQLQKRQLIETVLGLEALDGGVETCKLILNEVDKELGDIQSQVEAKAHIIEHLTSRVKQMDEKLRYLRDEATSFTKEMRIEQQKQALMYKEKELERNKLQEELKALQPSPESRGALLGIRKDVSQAQDKVDKLGVLTRLAQARASIDHERATIEQNAKATKRHLDHLEENLEHLLEENSTLEAPASVTQGDKVKKNTEASSGQGFLLSITSAFHNLWAFILQLASPGARSKRKMAEQPSFRAREALRRWGEHERAVAGLAKRVAETQDKVTNMIDRIAYLHRDVANRTCISESDVDLAAQKFTAQEALSIFSQLTVAAEQLRTLTKREIDLQCAYESQKGKWLRKQSDLEAHDKEINMKKKRWSDVLHQLRLRLASKNQEIATNEGHFEADAKSLVKYRQEACELNRKAESIHSHREIFTFWQSAFTRRQVAAPTTTFRGFVIERHLGELNKLLTQILMVMYQDARYARTATTGALKALFEAESEDSNHDNDEGNNISVLEPSLSIAPTLDYAKKSGGERKRVDLALFFALFMMSESRSPHRAGYMLVDEAFDSLDEAGQASVLKWCRWSAERLTYLFVITHSQSLVRIAEKEGTAEGGVGASVVTAKAGDRGTELEVNGVRIGVPPVPRREHKA
;
A
#
# COMPACT_ATOMS: atom_id res chain seq x y z
N MET A 1 3.33 22.99 -45.73
CA MET A 1 3.28 21.61 -45.21
C MET A 1 2.62 21.61 -43.84
N LYS A 2 2.09 20.48 -43.37
CA LYS A 2 1.68 20.34 -41.96
C LYS A 2 2.93 20.31 -41.06
N PRO A 3 2.95 21.03 -39.92
CA PRO A 3 4.05 20.91 -38.97
C PRO A 3 4.12 19.48 -38.43
N ARG A 4 5.33 18.94 -38.28
CA ARG A 4 5.58 17.62 -37.68
C ARG A 4 6.65 17.76 -36.63
N TRP A 5 6.37 17.22 -35.45
CA TRP A 5 7.29 17.27 -34.31
C TRP A 5 7.99 15.92 -34.13
N LEU A 6 9.29 15.97 -33.84
CA LEU A 6 10.10 14.79 -33.56
C LEU A 6 10.40 14.72 -32.06
N LEU A 7 9.85 13.71 -31.39
CA LEU A 7 10.01 13.49 -29.96
C LEU A 7 11.04 12.39 -29.71
N MET A 8 11.94 12.64 -28.77
CA MET A 8 12.98 11.70 -28.35
C MET A 8 13.25 11.86 -26.84
N SER A 9 13.85 10.85 -26.23
CA SER A 9 14.13 10.85 -24.80
C SER A 9 15.23 9.85 -24.44
N ASP A 10 15.80 9.94 -23.24
CA ASP A 10 16.60 8.88 -22.62
C ASP A 10 17.76 8.41 -23.54
N ILE A 11 18.44 9.37 -24.18
CA ILE A 11 19.52 9.10 -25.16
C ILE A 11 20.79 8.64 -24.44
N HIS A 12 21.04 9.19 -23.24
CA HIS A 12 22.13 8.81 -22.33
C HIS A 12 23.50 8.70 -23.02
N PHE A 13 24.11 9.84 -23.35
CA PHE A 13 25.52 9.90 -23.75
C PHE A 13 26.41 9.49 -22.56
N LYS A 14 27.05 8.32 -22.70
CA LYS A 14 28.00 7.70 -21.75
C LYS A 14 29.30 7.30 -22.45
N LEU A 15 30.36 7.15 -21.66
CA LEU A 15 31.67 6.66 -22.09
C LEU A 15 31.61 5.26 -22.75
N TYR A 16 30.83 4.35 -22.16
CA TYR A 16 30.70 2.97 -22.65
C TYR A 16 29.59 2.88 -23.71
N ASP A 17 29.87 2.26 -24.85
CA ASP A 17 29.02 2.23 -26.05
C ASP A 17 28.74 3.59 -26.71
N LEU A 18 29.59 4.58 -26.47
CA LEU A 18 29.46 5.92 -27.06
C LEU A 18 29.29 5.89 -28.59
N ASP A 19 29.92 4.94 -29.28
CA ASP A 19 29.80 4.78 -30.73
C ASP A 19 28.42 4.30 -31.19
N ARG A 20 27.71 3.48 -30.40
CA ARG A 20 26.30 3.11 -30.66
C ARG A 20 25.37 4.29 -30.44
N VAL A 21 25.64 5.10 -29.41
CA VAL A 21 24.90 6.35 -29.15
C VAL A 21 25.14 7.36 -30.28
N ILE A 22 26.37 7.55 -30.75
CA ILE A 22 26.69 8.40 -31.91
C ILE A 22 26.01 7.91 -33.18
N ARG A 23 26.03 6.60 -33.48
CA ARG A 23 25.29 6.04 -34.65
C ARG A 23 23.79 6.33 -34.58
N THR A 24 23.20 6.24 -33.38
CA THR A 24 21.78 6.54 -33.16
C THR A 24 21.50 8.04 -33.28
N ALA A 25 22.35 8.90 -32.70
CA ALA A 25 22.27 10.35 -32.80
C ALA A 25 22.34 10.84 -34.27
N ASP A 26 23.24 10.27 -35.07
CA ASP A 26 23.35 10.57 -36.50
C ASP A 26 22.13 10.10 -37.29
N TRP A 27 21.57 8.93 -36.95
CA TRP A 27 20.31 8.45 -37.51
C TRP A 27 19.11 9.34 -37.13
N ILE A 28 19.04 9.86 -35.91
CA ILE A 28 17.99 10.81 -35.49
C ILE A 28 18.08 12.11 -36.31
N ALA A 29 19.27 12.69 -36.46
CA ALA A 29 19.47 13.90 -37.25
C ALA A 29 19.18 13.68 -38.75
N TYR A 30 19.49 12.50 -39.29
CA TYR A 30 19.07 12.10 -40.65
C TYR A 30 17.54 11.99 -40.76
N THR A 31 16.90 11.32 -39.81
CA THR A 31 15.43 11.12 -39.75
C THR A 31 14.70 12.46 -39.70
N ALA A 32 15.20 13.43 -38.92
CA ALA A 32 14.67 14.78 -38.87
C ALA A 32 14.61 15.47 -40.26
N ARG A 33 15.65 15.27 -41.09
CA ARG A 33 15.70 15.79 -42.47
C ARG A 33 14.80 15.03 -43.44
N GLN A 34 14.66 13.72 -43.27
CA GLN A 34 13.81 12.88 -44.15
C GLN A 34 12.32 13.20 -44.00
N TYR A 35 11.86 13.53 -42.79
CA TYR A 35 10.45 13.76 -42.48
C TYR A 35 10.03 15.23 -42.44
N ASP A 36 10.90 16.16 -42.84
CA ASP A 36 10.67 17.62 -42.87
C ASP A 36 10.14 18.17 -41.53
N ILE A 37 10.89 17.89 -40.47
CA ILE A 37 10.47 18.16 -39.08
C ILE A 37 10.56 19.66 -38.76
N SER A 38 9.45 20.24 -38.30
CA SER A 38 9.38 21.66 -37.91
C SER A 38 9.98 21.95 -36.54
N ARG A 39 10.00 20.94 -35.65
CA ARG A 39 10.47 21.08 -34.26
C ARG A 39 10.90 19.73 -33.67
N ALA A 40 12.03 19.71 -32.97
CA ALA A 40 12.43 18.56 -32.15
C ALA A 40 12.17 18.84 -30.67
N VAL A 41 11.76 17.82 -29.91
CA VAL A 41 11.55 17.87 -28.46
C VAL A 41 12.29 16.71 -27.80
N ILE A 42 13.18 17.02 -26.86
CA ILE A 42 13.97 16.06 -26.10
C ILE A 42 13.43 16.04 -24.66
N CYS A 43 12.79 14.94 -24.27
CA CYS A 43 12.15 14.77 -22.95
C CYS A 43 13.13 14.29 -21.86
N GLY A 44 14.33 14.87 -21.82
CA GLY A 44 15.35 14.63 -20.80
C GLY A 44 16.26 13.43 -21.03
N ASP A 45 17.25 13.35 -20.16
CA ASP A 45 18.30 12.33 -20.08
C ASP A 45 19.17 12.27 -21.34
N LEU A 46 19.74 13.42 -21.68
CA LEU A 46 20.83 13.52 -22.65
C LEU A 46 22.14 12.95 -22.09
N LEU A 47 22.43 13.14 -20.80
CA LEU A 47 23.61 12.57 -20.14
C LEU A 47 23.27 11.35 -19.28
N THR A 48 24.30 10.60 -18.85
CA THR A 48 24.11 9.39 -18.00
C THR A 48 24.46 9.62 -16.53
N THR A 49 25.19 10.69 -16.19
CA THR A 49 25.52 11.02 -14.79
C THR A 49 25.47 12.52 -14.54
N ARG A 50 24.92 12.88 -13.37
CA ARG A 50 24.86 14.24 -12.80
C ARG A 50 26.26 14.86 -12.58
N ALA A 51 27.27 14.02 -12.30
CA ALA A 51 28.66 14.39 -12.08
C ALA A 51 29.54 14.25 -13.34
N SER A 52 30.76 14.81 -13.26
CA SER A 52 31.72 15.06 -14.36
C SER A 52 31.73 14.03 -15.50
N GLN A 53 31.28 14.47 -16.68
CA GLN A 53 31.40 13.71 -17.91
C GLN A 53 32.79 13.87 -18.54
N PRO A 54 33.39 12.83 -19.14
CA PRO A 54 34.58 12.97 -19.96
C PRO A 54 34.35 13.93 -21.15
N THR A 55 35.31 14.79 -21.45
CA THR A 55 35.20 15.86 -22.47
C THR A 55 34.76 15.36 -23.85
N HIS A 56 35.14 14.14 -24.23
CA HIS A 56 34.75 13.55 -25.52
C HIS A 56 33.28 13.07 -25.54
N VAL A 57 32.68 12.72 -24.40
CA VAL A 57 31.24 12.42 -24.28
C VAL A 57 30.44 13.70 -24.44
N LEU A 58 30.85 14.79 -23.75
CA LEU A 58 30.27 16.12 -23.93
C LEU A 58 30.40 16.62 -25.38
N SER A 59 31.56 16.42 -26.01
CA SER A 59 31.77 16.77 -27.42
C SER A 59 30.87 15.98 -28.37
N ALA A 60 30.60 14.70 -28.09
CA ALA A 60 29.66 13.89 -28.88
C ALA A 60 28.21 14.40 -28.72
N CYS A 61 27.78 14.73 -27.50
CA CYS A 61 26.46 15.32 -27.23
C CYS A 61 26.31 16.69 -27.93
N TYR A 62 27.31 17.57 -27.82
CA TYR A 62 27.33 18.87 -28.52
C TYR A 62 27.19 18.71 -30.04
N ARG A 63 27.97 17.80 -30.66
CA ARG A 63 27.89 17.52 -32.10
C ARG A 63 26.54 16.95 -32.53
N PHE A 64 25.85 16.21 -31.66
CA PHE A 64 24.49 15.75 -31.94
C PHE A 64 23.50 16.93 -31.93
N LEU A 65 23.55 17.78 -30.91
CA LEU A 65 22.69 18.97 -30.82
C LEU A 65 22.92 19.93 -32.01
N ASP A 66 24.18 20.15 -32.40
CA ASP A 66 24.57 20.93 -33.59
C ASP A 66 24.01 20.34 -34.89
N LYS A 67 24.16 19.02 -35.11
CA LYS A 67 23.58 18.32 -36.27
C LYS A 67 22.06 18.37 -36.29
N LEU A 68 21.41 18.29 -35.13
CA LEU A 68 19.95 18.33 -35.00
C LEU A 68 19.40 19.75 -35.22
N ALA A 69 20.02 20.78 -34.64
CA ALA A 69 19.68 22.18 -34.90
C ALA A 69 19.98 22.59 -36.36
N SER A 70 20.94 21.93 -37.01
CA SER A 70 21.17 22.01 -38.46
C SER A 70 20.21 21.16 -39.31
N ALA A 71 19.21 20.52 -38.69
CA ALA A 71 18.23 19.66 -39.35
C ALA A 71 16.79 20.09 -39.09
N VAL A 72 16.50 20.77 -37.98
CA VAL A 72 15.16 21.29 -37.63
C VAL A 72 15.23 22.78 -37.28
N PRO A 73 14.18 23.58 -37.56
CA PRO A 73 14.14 25.01 -37.22
C PRO A 73 14.33 25.33 -35.72
N HIS A 74 13.93 24.42 -34.82
CA HIS A 74 14.06 24.63 -33.37
C HIS A 74 14.12 23.32 -32.58
N VAL A 75 14.95 23.28 -31.53
CA VAL A 75 15.08 22.14 -30.60
C VAL A 75 14.68 22.58 -29.19
N ASN A 76 13.67 21.94 -28.61
CA ASN A 76 13.32 22.07 -27.19
C ASN A 76 13.98 20.93 -26.39
N ILE A 77 14.68 21.25 -25.32
CA ILE A 77 15.27 20.29 -24.38
C ILE A 77 14.61 20.49 -23.02
N ILE A 78 14.05 19.44 -22.45
CA ILE A 78 13.43 19.41 -21.12
C ILE A 78 14.40 18.68 -20.20
N LEU A 79 14.70 19.21 -19.01
CA LEU A 79 15.67 18.56 -18.11
C LEU A 79 15.17 17.21 -17.59
N GLY A 80 15.96 16.16 -17.79
CA GLY A 80 15.77 14.84 -17.19
C GLY A 80 16.51 14.68 -15.87
N ASN A 81 16.29 13.55 -15.18
CA ASN A 81 16.87 13.33 -13.86
C ASN A 81 18.39 13.10 -13.89
N HIS A 82 19.02 12.80 -15.03
CA HIS A 82 20.48 12.70 -15.19
C HIS A 82 21.13 13.99 -15.71
N ASP A 83 20.34 14.97 -16.14
CA ASP A 83 20.83 16.26 -16.68
C ASP A 83 20.97 17.37 -15.60
N LEU A 84 20.49 17.13 -14.37
CA LEU A 84 20.68 18.03 -13.21
C LEU A 84 22.10 17.88 -12.63
N ALA A 85 22.74 18.97 -12.23
CA ALA A 85 24.06 18.92 -11.60
C ALA A 85 24.00 18.42 -10.14
N TYR A 86 22.98 18.85 -9.40
CA TYR A 86 22.76 18.50 -7.99
C TYR A 86 21.34 17.97 -7.74
N ARG A 87 21.10 17.33 -6.59
CA ARG A 87 19.74 16.98 -6.12
C ARG A 87 19.04 18.25 -5.62
N HIS A 88 17.74 18.38 -5.93
CA HIS A 88 16.87 19.51 -5.52
C HIS A 88 17.28 20.90 -6.02
N ASP A 89 18.38 21.02 -6.78
CA ASP A 89 18.72 22.21 -7.55
C ASP A 89 18.25 22.00 -9.00
N TYR A 90 17.16 22.68 -9.36
CA TYR A 90 16.59 22.67 -10.70
C TYR A 90 17.09 23.83 -11.57
N ALA A 91 17.92 24.73 -11.01
CA ALA A 91 18.54 25.82 -11.75
C ALA A 91 19.84 25.36 -12.41
N THR A 92 20.69 24.61 -11.69
CA THR A 92 22.01 24.19 -12.18
C THR A 92 21.96 22.87 -12.96
N SER A 93 22.25 22.91 -14.26
CA SER A 93 22.26 21.73 -15.14
C SER A 93 23.67 21.28 -15.53
N ALA A 94 23.89 19.96 -15.56
CA ALA A 94 25.08 19.36 -16.15
C ALA A 94 25.26 19.70 -17.66
N LEU A 95 24.19 20.12 -18.34
CA LEU A 95 24.22 20.58 -19.73
C LEU A 95 24.78 22.00 -19.89
N GLU A 96 24.96 22.79 -18.82
CA GLU A 96 25.62 24.10 -18.88
C GLU A 96 27.06 24.00 -19.39
N ALA A 97 27.73 22.87 -19.16
CA ALA A 97 29.05 22.57 -19.72
C ALA A 97 29.08 22.60 -21.25
N LEU A 98 27.94 22.47 -21.93
CA LEU A 98 27.79 22.57 -23.38
C LEU A 98 27.52 24.02 -23.85
N SER A 99 27.39 24.98 -22.92
CA SER A 99 27.04 26.39 -23.19
C SER A 99 25.77 26.56 -24.05
N ILE A 100 24.73 25.76 -23.79
CA ILE A 100 23.48 25.74 -24.59
C ILE A 100 22.82 27.12 -24.68
N SER A 101 22.98 27.98 -23.66
CA SER A 101 22.52 29.38 -23.69
C SER A 101 23.07 30.20 -24.88
N ARG A 102 24.24 29.83 -25.43
CA ARG A 102 24.81 30.43 -26.65
C ARG A 102 24.22 29.90 -27.95
N LEU A 103 23.43 28.82 -27.89
CA LEU A 103 22.72 28.22 -29.03
C LEU A 103 21.27 28.72 -29.14
N ALA A 104 20.81 29.58 -28.21
CA ALA A 104 19.58 30.34 -28.36
C ALA A 104 19.70 31.31 -29.57
N PRO A 105 18.64 31.50 -30.38
CA PRO A 105 17.28 31.00 -30.22
C PRO A 105 17.00 29.65 -30.91
N PHE A 106 18.01 28.93 -31.39
CA PHE A 106 17.83 27.65 -32.11
C PHE A 106 17.57 26.47 -31.17
N ILE A 107 18.14 26.50 -29.98
CA ILE A 107 17.92 25.52 -28.92
C ILE A 107 17.41 26.24 -27.65
N THR A 108 16.32 25.73 -27.09
CA THR A 108 15.76 26.20 -25.81
C THR A 108 15.85 25.09 -24.75
N LEU A 109 16.42 25.42 -23.59
CA LEU A 109 16.48 24.53 -22.43
C LEU A 109 15.38 24.92 -21.42
N HIS A 110 14.56 23.96 -21.01
CA HIS A 110 13.43 24.14 -20.10
C HIS A 110 13.74 23.49 -18.74
N SER A 111 13.94 24.32 -17.72
CA SER A 111 14.21 23.94 -16.32
C SER A 111 13.02 24.18 -15.39
N GLU A 112 12.12 25.09 -15.74
CA GLU A 112 10.93 25.49 -14.99
C GLU A 112 9.65 24.81 -15.51
N ILE A 113 8.64 24.68 -14.64
CA ILE A 113 7.32 24.17 -15.01
C ILE A 113 6.51 25.35 -15.55
N ALA A 114 6.20 25.34 -16.86
CA ALA A 114 5.58 26.50 -17.52
C ALA A 114 4.71 26.13 -18.73
N GLY A 115 3.74 27.01 -19.01
CA GLY A 115 2.96 26.99 -20.25
C GLY A 115 3.65 27.78 -21.35
N HIS A 116 3.68 27.23 -22.57
CA HIS A 116 4.28 27.83 -23.76
C HIS A 116 3.34 27.70 -24.97
N GLU A 117 3.66 28.42 -26.04
CA GLU A 117 3.01 28.24 -27.35
C GLU A 117 4.07 27.91 -28.39
N TRP A 118 3.96 26.73 -29.01
CA TRP A 118 4.88 26.22 -30.02
C TRP A 118 4.10 25.96 -31.31
N ASP A 119 4.51 26.58 -32.41
CA ASP A 119 3.91 26.41 -33.75
C ASP A 119 2.37 26.59 -33.78
N GLY A 120 1.84 27.50 -32.95
CA GLY A 120 0.39 27.75 -32.78
C GLY A 120 -0.35 26.77 -31.86
N ARG A 121 0.36 25.84 -31.22
CA ARG A 121 -0.19 24.89 -30.25
C ARG A 121 0.24 25.26 -28.82
N ARG A 122 -0.71 25.30 -27.89
CA ARG A 122 -0.39 25.45 -26.46
C ARG A 122 0.22 24.17 -25.90
N VAL A 123 1.27 24.34 -25.12
CA VAL A 123 2.12 23.27 -24.58
C VAL A 123 2.36 23.53 -23.09
N PHE A 124 2.40 22.48 -22.29
CA PHE A 124 2.75 22.52 -20.87
C PHE A 124 4.02 21.70 -20.64
N VAL A 125 5.09 22.34 -20.19
CA VAL A 125 6.41 21.73 -20.00
C VAL A 125 6.63 21.40 -18.53
N MET A 126 7.04 20.16 -18.28
CA MET A 126 7.17 19.56 -16.94
C MET A 126 8.56 18.91 -16.80
N PRO A 127 9.63 19.70 -16.59
CA PRO A 127 10.96 19.16 -16.35
C PRO A 127 10.99 18.28 -15.10
N PHE A 128 11.98 17.40 -14.98
CA PHE A 128 12.06 16.49 -13.86
C PHE A 128 12.03 17.24 -12.52
N ARG A 129 11.24 16.71 -11.59
CA ARG A 129 11.22 17.09 -10.18
C ARG A 129 11.40 15.83 -9.34
N GLU A 130 12.26 15.93 -8.33
CA GLU A 130 12.47 14.82 -7.38
C GLU A 130 11.24 14.67 -6.46
N GLU A 131 10.38 15.70 -6.35
CA GLU A 131 9.02 15.65 -5.77
C GLU A 131 7.98 15.94 -6.86
N GLN A 132 7.18 14.95 -7.26
CA GLN A 132 6.21 15.14 -8.35
C GLN A 132 4.93 15.88 -7.92
N GLY A 133 4.75 16.12 -6.62
CA GLY A 133 3.64 16.92 -6.08
C GLY A 133 3.57 18.34 -6.66
N GLU A 134 4.72 18.95 -6.97
CA GLU A 134 4.79 20.28 -7.63
C GLU A 134 4.10 20.27 -9.00
N ILE A 135 4.36 19.23 -9.80
CA ILE A 135 3.82 19.09 -11.17
C ILE A 135 2.31 18.84 -11.10
N VAL A 136 1.86 17.96 -10.22
CA VAL A 136 0.43 17.67 -10.00
C VAL A 136 -0.32 18.92 -9.51
N LYS A 137 0.30 19.72 -8.64
CA LYS A 137 -0.27 20.99 -8.19
C LYS A 137 -0.39 21.99 -9.34
N ALA A 138 0.69 22.21 -10.09
CA ALA A 138 0.69 23.13 -11.23
C ALA A 138 -0.35 22.76 -12.30
N LEU A 139 -0.59 21.46 -12.53
CA LEU A 139 -1.65 20.98 -13.43
C LEU A 139 -3.07 21.20 -12.89
N ARG A 140 -3.28 21.16 -11.56
CA ARG A 140 -4.59 21.45 -10.94
C ARG A 140 -4.92 22.94 -10.90
N ASP A 141 -3.90 23.79 -10.93
CA ASP A 141 -4.04 25.26 -10.94
C ASP A 141 -4.33 25.82 -12.35
N LEU A 142 -4.28 25.01 -13.41
CA LEU A 142 -4.68 25.38 -14.78
C LEU A 142 -6.21 25.41 -14.98
N ASP A 143 -6.70 26.30 -15.85
CA ASP A 143 -8.11 26.25 -16.26
C ASP A 143 -8.44 24.96 -17.03
N SER A 144 -9.54 24.32 -16.65
CA SER A 144 -9.99 23.05 -17.19
C SER A 144 -10.25 23.02 -18.70
N LYS A 145 -10.64 24.15 -19.33
CA LYS A 145 -10.86 24.24 -20.78
C LYS A 145 -9.56 24.52 -21.52
N GLU A 146 -8.66 25.29 -20.92
CA GLU A 146 -7.34 25.56 -21.50
C GLU A 146 -6.44 24.33 -21.46
N ALA A 147 -6.39 23.63 -20.31
CA ALA A 147 -5.62 22.39 -20.13
C ALA A 147 -6.03 21.31 -21.16
N ALA A 148 -7.32 21.16 -21.43
CA ALA A 148 -7.85 20.17 -22.37
C ALA A 148 -7.37 20.37 -23.83
N MET A 149 -6.82 21.54 -24.16
CA MET A 149 -6.23 21.84 -25.47
C MET A 149 -4.69 21.71 -25.47
N MET A 150 -4.06 21.68 -24.29
CA MET A 150 -2.59 21.67 -24.13
C MET A 150 -1.99 20.27 -24.32
N LEU A 151 -0.82 20.23 -24.98
CA LEU A 151 0.07 19.07 -25.00
C LEU A 151 1.03 19.13 -23.82
N GLY A 152 1.12 18.07 -23.01
CA GLY A 152 2.13 17.93 -21.98
C GLY A 152 3.43 17.32 -22.52
N PHE A 153 4.58 17.91 -22.18
CA PHE A 153 5.88 17.24 -22.32
C PHE A 153 6.64 17.27 -21.00
N GLY A 154 7.27 16.16 -20.62
CA GLY A 154 8.01 16.11 -19.37
C GLY A 154 8.96 14.93 -19.21
N HIS A 155 9.49 14.78 -18.01
CA HIS A 155 10.31 13.65 -17.61
C HIS A 155 9.80 13.13 -16.25
N LEU A 156 8.87 12.17 -16.31
CA LEU A 156 7.92 11.85 -15.24
C LEU A 156 7.99 10.36 -14.86
N ALA A 157 7.84 10.03 -13.57
CA ALA A 157 7.73 8.66 -13.09
C ALA A 157 6.27 8.33 -12.70
N ILE A 158 5.52 7.72 -13.61
CA ILE A 158 4.07 7.50 -13.49
C ILE A 158 3.76 6.08 -13.00
N ASN A 159 2.83 5.97 -12.05
CA ASN A 159 2.40 4.69 -11.50
C ASN A 159 1.92 3.72 -12.60
N ARG A 160 2.36 2.45 -12.49
CA ARG A 160 2.10 1.33 -13.41
C ARG A 160 2.80 1.42 -14.77
N ALA A 161 3.61 2.44 -15.05
CA ALA A 161 4.45 2.46 -16.24
C ALA A 161 5.40 1.25 -16.24
N ILE A 162 5.61 0.64 -17.41
CA ILE A 162 6.53 -0.47 -17.63
C ILE A 162 7.97 0.05 -17.51
N THR A 163 8.73 -0.48 -16.55
CA THR A 163 10.16 -0.16 -16.38
C THR A 163 11.03 -1.09 -17.22
N GLN A 164 10.66 -2.37 -17.26
CA GLN A 164 11.29 -3.41 -18.05
C GLN A 164 10.22 -4.23 -18.77
N LYS A 165 10.25 -4.24 -20.10
CA LYS A 165 9.24 -4.90 -20.95
C LYS A 165 9.31 -6.44 -20.89
N HIS A 166 10.51 -6.98 -20.74
CA HIS A 166 10.77 -8.42 -20.69
C HIS A 166 11.75 -8.74 -19.56
N ILE A 167 11.30 -9.45 -18.52
CA ILE A 167 12.19 -9.99 -17.48
C ILE A 167 12.74 -11.33 -17.98
N THR A 168 14.00 -11.37 -18.38
CA THR A 168 14.60 -12.62 -18.91
C THR A 168 15.04 -13.57 -17.81
N ASP A 169 14.64 -14.84 -17.89
CA ASP A 169 15.18 -15.91 -17.06
C ASP A 169 16.63 -16.23 -17.51
N PRO A 170 17.65 -16.17 -16.62
CA PRO A 170 19.03 -16.47 -16.98
C PRO A 170 19.29 -17.92 -17.40
N GLN A 171 18.47 -18.88 -16.95
CA GLN A 171 18.65 -20.30 -17.24
C GLN A 171 18.03 -20.69 -18.59
N THR A 172 16.82 -20.24 -18.89
CA THR A 172 16.10 -20.60 -20.13
C THR A 172 16.28 -19.58 -21.25
N GLY A 173 16.62 -18.32 -20.93
CA GLY A 173 16.66 -17.22 -21.90
C GLY A 173 15.28 -16.68 -22.30
N GLU A 174 14.19 -17.23 -21.76
CA GLU A 174 12.82 -16.85 -22.14
C GLU A 174 12.41 -15.48 -21.57
N ALA A 175 11.54 -14.79 -22.30
CA ALA A 175 11.01 -13.48 -21.93
C ALA A 175 9.79 -13.61 -20.99
N GLY A 176 10.00 -13.28 -19.70
CA GLY A 176 8.96 -13.24 -18.68
C GLY A 176 8.08 -11.98 -18.72
N ARG A 177 7.23 -11.84 -17.69
CA ARG A 177 6.23 -10.75 -17.58
C ARG A 177 6.89 -9.36 -17.45
N PRO A 178 6.25 -8.28 -17.95
CA PRO A 178 6.76 -6.92 -17.80
C PRO A 178 6.74 -6.43 -16.34
N MET A 179 7.81 -5.75 -15.93
CA MET A 179 7.92 -5.07 -14.64
C MET A 179 7.26 -3.69 -14.70
N ARG A 180 6.59 -3.26 -13.63
CA ARG A 180 5.88 -1.96 -13.57
C ARG A 180 6.29 -1.13 -12.35
N TYR A 181 6.35 0.18 -12.51
CA TYR A 181 6.73 1.16 -11.50
C TYR A 181 5.63 1.36 -10.44
N PRO A 182 5.93 1.20 -9.13
CA PRO A 182 5.00 1.48 -8.04
C PRO A 182 5.11 2.95 -7.59
N GLY A 183 4.48 3.86 -8.33
CA GLY A 183 4.49 5.31 -8.04
C GLY A 183 3.26 5.80 -7.30
N LEU A 184 3.35 6.98 -6.67
CA LEU A 184 2.19 7.69 -6.10
C LEU A 184 1.40 8.45 -7.18
N THR A 185 2.10 9.15 -8.08
CA THR A 185 1.49 9.91 -9.18
C THR A 185 0.75 9.02 -10.17
N GLY A 186 -0.55 9.25 -10.34
CA GLY A 186 -1.39 8.45 -11.24
C GLY A 186 -1.47 9.05 -12.64
N VAL A 187 -1.79 8.21 -13.63
CA VAL A 187 -2.18 8.67 -14.98
C VAL A 187 -3.36 9.65 -14.91
N GLY A 188 -4.25 9.46 -13.93
CA GLY A 188 -5.41 10.34 -13.69
C GLY A 188 -5.05 11.78 -13.33
N ASP A 189 -3.87 12.05 -12.75
CA ASP A 189 -3.43 13.42 -12.45
C ASP A 189 -3.12 14.23 -13.73
N PHE A 190 -2.90 13.55 -14.87
CA PHE A 190 -2.67 14.15 -16.19
C PHE A 190 -3.92 14.13 -17.10
N ALA A 191 -5.06 13.67 -16.59
CA ALA A 191 -6.34 13.67 -17.29
C ALA A 191 -6.80 15.06 -17.82
N PRO A 192 -6.46 16.20 -17.19
CA PRO A 192 -6.82 17.51 -17.72
C PRO A 192 -6.16 17.88 -19.05
N LEU A 193 -5.02 17.27 -19.41
CA LEU A 193 -4.28 17.61 -20.64
C LEU A 193 -4.85 16.87 -21.87
N ALA A 194 -4.62 17.42 -23.06
CA ALA A 194 -5.02 16.76 -24.31
C ALA A 194 -4.32 15.39 -24.45
N ARG A 195 -2.98 15.38 -24.39
CA ARG A 195 -2.10 14.20 -24.30
C ARG A 195 -0.80 14.61 -23.61
N THR A 196 -0.12 13.67 -22.96
CA THR A 196 1.21 13.88 -22.35
C THR A 196 2.24 12.94 -22.97
N PHE A 197 3.42 13.46 -23.31
CA PHE A 197 4.58 12.71 -23.78
C PHE A 197 5.74 12.86 -22.80
N THR A 198 6.39 11.76 -22.40
CA THR A 198 7.42 11.79 -21.35
C THR A 198 8.63 10.89 -21.61
N GLY A 199 9.76 11.27 -21.02
CA GLY A 199 10.91 10.41 -20.79
C GLY A 199 10.84 9.62 -19.48
N HIS A 200 12.00 9.14 -19.00
CA HIS A 200 12.31 8.48 -17.72
C HIS A 200 12.30 6.96 -17.72
N PHE A 201 11.45 6.32 -18.53
CA PHE A 201 11.47 4.86 -18.71
C PHE A 201 11.76 4.49 -20.15
N HIS A 202 12.79 3.64 -20.34
CA HIS A 202 13.36 3.34 -21.66
C HIS A 202 12.43 2.56 -22.60
N SER A 203 11.34 1.98 -22.10
CA SER A 203 10.37 1.20 -22.89
C SER A 203 9.27 2.11 -23.46
N TYR A 204 9.11 2.14 -24.79
CA TYR A 204 7.98 2.82 -25.45
C TYR A 204 6.64 2.19 -25.03
N GLN A 205 5.68 3.04 -24.60
CA GLN A 205 4.37 2.61 -24.12
C GLN A 205 3.38 3.79 -24.05
N THR A 206 2.09 3.49 -24.19
CA THR A 206 1.00 4.45 -23.95
C THR A 206 0.11 3.93 -22.83
N ILE A 207 -0.08 4.74 -21.79
CA ILE A 207 -0.95 4.44 -20.65
C ILE A 207 -2.22 5.28 -20.80
N LEU A 208 -3.36 4.58 -20.93
CA LEU A 208 -4.67 5.18 -21.15
C LEU A 208 -5.37 5.48 -19.82
N GLN A 209 -6.30 6.44 -19.84
CA GLN A 209 -7.21 6.68 -18.72
C GLN A 209 -8.15 5.48 -18.50
N VAL A 210 -8.50 5.20 -17.25
CA VAL A 210 -9.37 4.06 -16.89
C VAL A 210 -10.84 4.51 -16.88
N THR A 211 -11.37 4.83 -18.06
CA THR A 211 -12.78 5.18 -18.28
C THR A 211 -13.62 3.95 -18.66
N LYS A 212 -14.89 3.91 -18.21
CA LYS A 212 -15.80 2.75 -18.40
C LYS A 212 -16.37 2.60 -19.82
N GLN A 213 -15.97 3.44 -20.78
CA GLN A 213 -16.52 3.46 -22.13
C GLN A 213 -15.39 3.72 -23.16
N GLN A 214 -15.35 2.85 -24.18
CA GLN A 214 -14.50 2.89 -25.38
C GLN A 214 -12.96 2.80 -25.18
N HIS A 215 -12.39 1.69 -25.65
CA HIS A 215 -10.98 1.32 -25.53
C HIS A 215 -10.00 2.10 -26.45
N ARG A 216 -10.40 3.27 -26.97
CA ARG A 216 -9.66 4.02 -28.01
C ARG A 216 -9.56 5.54 -27.79
N ASP A 217 -10.11 6.08 -26.71
CA ASP A 217 -9.90 7.49 -26.40
C ASP A 217 -8.45 7.72 -25.96
N LEU A 218 -7.77 8.68 -26.59
CA LEU A 218 -6.40 9.08 -26.27
C LEU A 218 -6.35 10.35 -25.42
N GLN A 219 -7.48 10.99 -25.10
CA GLN A 219 -7.52 12.17 -24.27
C GLN A 219 -6.96 11.88 -22.86
N GLY A 220 -6.09 12.75 -22.37
CA GLY A 220 -5.39 12.57 -21.09
C GLY A 220 -4.44 11.36 -21.05
N SER A 221 -4.13 10.72 -22.18
CA SER A 221 -3.17 9.60 -22.21
C SER A 221 -1.74 10.06 -21.93
N VAL A 222 -0.96 9.24 -21.24
CA VAL A 222 0.46 9.46 -21.00
C VAL A 222 1.28 8.47 -21.83
N THR A 223 2.15 8.99 -22.70
CA THR A 223 2.98 8.19 -23.61
C THR A 223 4.44 8.35 -23.25
N TYR A 224 5.11 7.25 -22.89
CA TYR A 224 6.56 7.24 -22.78
C TYR A 224 7.16 7.08 -24.17
N ILE A 225 8.04 8.01 -24.54
CA ILE A 225 8.77 7.98 -25.82
C ILE A 225 9.76 6.81 -25.83
N GLY A 226 10.38 6.53 -24.67
CA GLY A 226 11.41 5.51 -24.52
C GLY A 226 12.76 5.92 -25.10
N ALA A 227 13.77 5.10 -24.85
CA ALA A 227 15.11 5.30 -25.39
C ALA A 227 15.15 4.93 -26.88
N PRO A 228 15.92 5.65 -27.73
CA PRO A 228 16.02 5.35 -29.16
C PRO A 228 16.87 4.12 -29.48
N LEU A 229 17.54 3.53 -28.50
CA LEU A 229 18.31 2.28 -28.61
C LEU A 229 18.22 1.47 -27.32
N GLN A 230 18.60 0.19 -27.37
CA GLN A 230 18.81 -0.60 -26.16
C GLN A 230 20.08 -0.13 -25.45
N LEU A 231 19.96 0.28 -24.19
CA LEU A 231 21.03 0.91 -23.39
C LEU A 231 21.54 0.04 -22.25
N THR A 232 20.73 -0.93 -21.80
CA THR A 232 21.01 -1.80 -20.66
C THR A 232 20.51 -3.23 -20.90
N TRP A 233 20.88 -4.16 -20.02
CA TRP A 233 20.32 -5.52 -20.00
C TRP A 233 18.81 -5.57 -19.71
N ALA A 234 18.19 -4.49 -19.21
CA ALA A 234 16.74 -4.42 -19.02
C ALA A 234 15.98 -4.19 -20.34
N ASP A 235 16.67 -3.69 -21.38
CA ASP A 235 16.12 -3.50 -22.73
C ASP A 235 16.19 -4.76 -23.59
N LEU A 236 16.70 -5.88 -23.05
CA LEU A 236 16.81 -7.15 -23.77
C LEU A 236 15.42 -7.60 -24.26
N PHE A 237 15.36 -8.04 -25.52
CA PHE A 237 14.14 -8.31 -26.30
C PHE A 237 13.23 -7.12 -26.63
N ASP A 238 13.41 -5.92 -26.05
CA ASP A 238 12.65 -4.74 -26.51
C ASP A 238 13.25 -4.18 -27.80
N THR A 239 12.64 -4.55 -28.93
CA THR A 239 13.03 -4.12 -30.28
C THR A 239 12.34 -2.84 -30.73
N GLN A 240 11.31 -2.37 -30.00
CA GLN A 240 10.55 -1.16 -30.31
C GLN A 240 11.21 0.08 -29.68
N LYS A 241 12.47 0.33 -30.04
CA LYS A 241 13.24 1.52 -29.67
C LYS A 241 13.35 2.45 -30.88
N GLY A 242 13.18 3.76 -30.67
CA GLY A 242 13.15 4.71 -31.78
C GLY A 242 12.82 6.14 -31.35
N VAL A 243 12.26 6.90 -32.28
CA VAL A 243 11.78 8.28 -32.06
C VAL A 243 10.33 8.40 -32.50
N VAL A 244 9.57 9.30 -31.88
CA VAL A 244 8.15 9.44 -32.14
C VAL A 244 7.91 10.66 -33.04
N LEU A 245 7.20 10.45 -34.15
CA LEU A 245 6.63 11.52 -34.96
C LEU A 245 5.26 11.90 -34.38
N LEU A 246 5.01 13.20 -34.17
CA LEU A 246 3.75 13.74 -33.70
C LEU A 246 3.22 14.79 -34.69
N ASP A 247 1.95 14.66 -35.09
CA ASP A 247 1.19 15.74 -35.75
C ASP A 247 0.52 16.58 -34.64
N PRO A 248 0.92 17.85 -34.43
CA PRO A 248 0.40 18.68 -33.34
C PRO A 248 -1.02 19.20 -33.62
N GLU A 249 -1.54 19.07 -34.84
CA GLU A 249 -2.93 19.38 -35.18
C GLU A 249 -3.84 18.20 -34.81
N SER A 250 -3.53 17.00 -35.33
CA SER A 250 -4.37 15.79 -35.16
C SER A 250 -4.15 15.06 -33.83
N LEU A 251 -3.03 15.32 -33.15
CA LEU A 251 -2.54 14.58 -31.98
C LEU A 251 -2.22 13.09 -32.24
N GLU A 252 -2.19 12.67 -33.51
CA GLU A 252 -1.73 11.34 -33.91
C GLU A 252 -0.20 11.25 -33.84
N HIS A 253 0.28 10.04 -33.52
CA HIS A 253 1.72 9.79 -33.33
C HIS A 253 2.13 8.41 -33.84
N GLU A 254 3.35 8.30 -34.34
CA GLU A 254 3.94 7.09 -34.89
C GLU A 254 5.36 6.89 -34.34
N LEU A 255 5.71 5.66 -33.94
CA LEU A 255 7.06 5.30 -33.54
C LEU A 255 7.89 4.88 -34.76
N VAL A 256 8.88 5.69 -35.13
CA VAL A 256 9.88 5.33 -36.15
C VAL A 256 11.00 4.54 -35.47
N ILE A 257 11.10 3.25 -35.77
CA ILE A 257 12.05 2.33 -35.14
C ILE A 257 13.48 2.60 -35.66
N ASN A 258 14.45 2.64 -34.74
CA ASN A 258 15.86 2.77 -35.06
C ASN A 258 16.42 1.46 -35.64
N PRO A 259 16.99 1.43 -36.86
CA PRO A 259 17.58 0.22 -37.44
C PRO A 259 18.82 -0.27 -36.66
N HIS A 260 19.39 0.57 -35.80
CA HIS A 260 20.53 0.25 -34.92
C HIS A 260 20.12 0.08 -33.45
N ALA A 261 18.82 -0.04 -33.16
CA ALA A 261 18.28 -0.20 -31.81
C ALA A 261 18.88 -1.38 -31.03
N VAL A 262 18.94 -2.54 -31.68
CA VAL A 262 19.26 -3.83 -31.04
C VAL A 262 20.76 -3.95 -30.80
N GLY A 263 21.14 -3.94 -29.53
CA GLY A 263 22.52 -4.14 -29.08
C GLY A 263 22.70 -5.32 -28.13
N TYR A 264 21.62 -5.86 -27.56
CA TYR A 264 21.67 -6.95 -26.59
C TYR A 264 20.98 -8.20 -27.15
N THR A 265 21.57 -9.38 -26.92
CA THR A 265 21.02 -10.67 -27.37
C THR A 265 21.31 -11.79 -26.38
N THR A 266 20.53 -12.86 -26.44
CA THR A 266 20.81 -14.14 -25.77
C THR A 266 21.47 -15.13 -26.72
N VAL A 267 22.21 -16.09 -26.17
CA VAL A 267 22.86 -17.19 -26.89
C VAL A 267 22.95 -18.41 -25.97
N GLU A 268 22.56 -19.61 -26.44
CA GLU A 268 22.81 -20.84 -25.70
C GLU A 268 24.28 -21.26 -25.74
N ALA A 269 24.85 -21.60 -24.59
CA ALA A 269 26.24 -22.04 -24.51
C ALA A 269 26.54 -23.29 -25.37
N ASN A 270 25.60 -24.22 -25.45
CA ASN A 270 25.76 -25.45 -26.23
C ASN A 270 25.98 -25.17 -27.72
N GLU A 271 25.32 -24.14 -28.26
CA GLU A 271 25.46 -23.75 -29.66
C GLU A 271 26.82 -23.08 -29.93
N VAL A 272 27.34 -22.28 -28.98
CA VAL A 272 28.70 -21.71 -29.05
C VAL A 272 29.76 -22.80 -28.98
N LEU A 273 29.61 -23.76 -28.05
CA LEU A 273 30.59 -24.83 -27.84
C LEU A 273 30.58 -25.87 -28.98
N ALA A 274 29.48 -25.93 -29.75
CA ALA A 274 29.35 -26.71 -30.97
C ALA A 274 29.65 -25.91 -32.26
N ASP A 275 30.08 -24.64 -32.17
CA ASP A 275 30.35 -23.72 -33.28
C ASP A 275 29.18 -23.57 -34.29
N ARG A 276 27.93 -23.60 -33.79
CA ARG A 276 26.70 -23.56 -34.61
C ARG A 276 26.12 -22.16 -34.86
N ILE A 277 26.74 -21.12 -34.33
CA ILE A 277 26.20 -19.75 -34.31
C ILE A 277 26.69 -18.93 -35.49
N GLY A 278 25.80 -18.16 -36.11
CA GLY A 278 26.16 -17.24 -37.18
C GLY A 278 26.92 -16.02 -36.64
N VAL A 279 28.09 -15.70 -37.21
CA VAL A 279 28.88 -14.51 -36.83
C VAL A 279 28.03 -13.24 -36.81
N LYS A 280 27.15 -13.06 -37.80
CA LYS A 280 26.23 -11.91 -37.93
C LYS A 280 25.20 -11.77 -36.79
N GLU A 281 24.94 -12.84 -36.04
CA GLU A 281 23.94 -12.84 -34.97
C GLU A 281 24.49 -12.21 -33.69
N VAL A 282 25.80 -12.31 -33.47
CA VAL A 282 26.48 -11.95 -32.20
C VAL A 282 27.49 -10.82 -32.33
N GLN A 283 28.04 -10.57 -33.54
CA GLN A 283 29.03 -9.52 -33.79
C GLN A 283 28.51 -8.12 -33.43
N ASP A 284 29.35 -7.31 -32.77
CA ASP A 284 29.06 -5.96 -32.25
C ASP A 284 27.90 -5.86 -31.23
N LYS A 285 27.41 -6.99 -30.70
CA LYS A 285 26.38 -7.04 -29.66
C LYS A 285 26.92 -7.42 -28.29
N HIS A 286 26.16 -7.10 -27.25
CA HIS A 286 26.32 -7.63 -25.91
C HIS A 286 25.55 -8.95 -25.78
N VAL A 287 26.24 -10.04 -25.45
CA VAL A 287 25.67 -11.39 -25.40
C VAL A 287 25.46 -11.85 -23.97
N MET A 288 24.24 -12.27 -23.64
CA MET A 288 23.96 -13.07 -22.44
C MET A 288 24.01 -14.55 -22.81
N ILE A 289 24.90 -15.30 -22.15
CA ILE A 289 24.94 -16.76 -22.29
C ILE A 289 23.82 -17.37 -21.43
N THR A 290 23.03 -18.25 -22.02
CA THR A 290 21.94 -19.01 -21.36
C THR A 290 22.29 -20.49 -21.22
N GLY A 291 21.58 -21.18 -20.31
CA GLY A 291 21.78 -22.59 -19.97
C GLY A 291 22.37 -22.81 -18.57
N LYS A 292 22.28 -24.06 -18.07
CA LYS A 292 22.94 -24.47 -16.81
C LYS A 292 24.42 -24.72 -17.07
N LEU A 293 25.26 -23.82 -16.55
CA LEU A 293 26.68 -23.77 -16.89
C LEU A 293 27.59 -23.95 -15.68
N SER A 294 28.59 -24.82 -15.83
CA SER A 294 29.78 -24.77 -14.99
C SER A 294 30.62 -23.53 -15.31
N ARG A 295 31.49 -23.15 -14.37
CA ARG A 295 32.45 -22.04 -14.55
C ARG A 295 33.36 -22.25 -15.77
N HIS A 296 33.72 -23.50 -16.06
CA HIS A 296 34.58 -23.87 -17.19
C HIS A 296 33.86 -23.68 -18.53
N GLU A 297 32.60 -24.11 -18.63
CA GLU A 297 31.80 -23.94 -19.84
C GLU A 297 31.51 -22.46 -20.10
N TYR A 298 31.19 -21.68 -19.07
CA TYR A 298 31.01 -20.23 -19.21
C TYR A 298 32.28 -19.53 -19.75
N VAL A 299 33.45 -19.79 -19.17
CA VAL A 299 34.72 -19.19 -19.65
C VAL A 299 35.03 -19.62 -21.08
N SER A 300 34.90 -20.92 -21.38
CA SER A 300 35.12 -21.46 -22.73
C SER A 300 34.18 -20.85 -23.77
N THR A 301 32.90 -20.69 -23.42
CA THR A 301 31.85 -20.07 -24.23
C THR A 301 32.14 -18.58 -24.46
N ARG A 302 32.47 -17.85 -23.39
CA ARG A 302 32.83 -16.44 -23.43
C ARG A 302 34.03 -16.18 -24.35
N ASP A 303 35.08 -16.98 -24.21
CA ASP A 303 36.33 -16.79 -24.96
C ASP A 303 36.15 -17.15 -26.46
N ARG A 304 35.20 -18.02 -26.82
CA ARG A 304 34.74 -18.21 -28.21
C ARG A 304 33.93 -17.01 -28.71
N LEU A 305 32.96 -16.53 -27.93
CA LEU A 305 32.16 -15.35 -28.29
C LEU A 305 33.03 -14.11 -28.55
N ILE A 306 34.05 -13.87 -27.72
CA ILE A 306 35.02 -12.77 -27.94
C ILE A 306 35.75 -12.93 -29.29
N LYS A 307 36.13 -14.16 -29.68
CA LYS A 307 36.73 -14.42 -31.01
C LYS A 307 35.77 -14.18 -32.18
N LEU A 308 34.45 -14.29 -31.96
CA LEU A 308 33.42 -13.99 -32.95
C LEU A 308 33.11 -12.48 -33.09
N GLY A 309 33.83 -11.61 -32.38
CA GLY A 309 33.64 -10.15 -32.45
C GLY A 309 32.46 -9.65 -31.61
N VAL A 310 32.09 -10.37 -30.56
CA VAL A 310 31.12 -9.93 -29.55
C VAL A 310 31.69 -8.75 -28.75
N ARG A 311 30.88 -7.72 -28.55
CA ARG A 311 31.27 -6.46 -27.89
C ARG A 311 31.48 -6.64 -26.39
N SER A 312 30.59 -7.36 -25.73
CA SER A 312 30.80 -7.85 -24.37
C SER A 312 29.94 -9.09 -24.09
N VAL A 313 30.33 -9.89 -23.11
CA VAL A 313 29.53 -11.01 -22.60
C VAL A 313 29.06 -10.65 -21.19
N ARG A 314 27.79 -10.94 -20.85
CA ARG A 314 27.25 -10.70 -19.51
C ARG A 314 27.99 -11.55 -18.47
N ASP A 315 28.50 -10.92 -17.41
CA ASP A 315 29.19 -11.63 -16.33
C ASP A 315 28.32 -12.72 -15.69
N TRP A 316 28.91 -13.90 -15.51
CA TRP A 316 28.28 -15.04 -14.86
C TRP A 316 28.09 -14.78 -13.37
N LYS A 317 26.82 -14.68 -12.95
CA LYS A 317 26.41 -14.69 -11.55
C LYS A 317 25.64 -15.98 -11.28
N PRO A 318 26.21 -16.96 -10.55
CA PRO A 318 25.47 -18.18 -10.21
C PRO A 318 24.30 -17.84 -9.29
N VAL A 319 23.11 -18.30 -9.64
CA VAL A 319 21.90 -18.11 -8.83
C VAL A 319 21.90 -19.15 -7.71
N ALA A 320 22.13 -18.70 -6.47
CA ALA A 320 21.76 -19.47 -5.28
C ALA A 320 20.24 -19.37 -5.08
N ALA A 321 19.60 -20.49 -4.74
CA ALA A 321 18.19 -20.49 -4.38
C ALA A 321 18.04 -20.10 -2.90
N GLU A 322 17.51 -18.90 -2.64
CA GLU A 322 16.28 -18.68 -1.85
C GLU A 322 15.93 -17.18 -1.70
N TRP A 323 14.66 -16.85 -1.98
CA TRP A 323 13.85 -15.70 -1.52
C TRP A 323 14.49 -14.30 -1.47
N GLN A 324 14.40 -13.59 -2.59
CA GLN A 324 14.65 -12.15 -2.69
C GLN A 324 13.42 -11.32 -2.27
N PHE A 325 13.59 -10.46 -1.27
CA PHE A 325 12.89 -9.18 -1.18
C PHE A 325 13.95 -8.11 -0.84
N GLY A 326 14.19 -7.19 -1.78
CA GLY A 326 15.27 -6.19 -1.68
C GLY A 326 16.42 -6.44 -2.67
N SER A 327 16.89 -5.37 -3.30
CA SER A 327 18.05 -5.35 -4.21
C SER A 327 17.96 -6.22 -5.49
N MET A 328 16.89 -6.04 -6.27
CA MET A 328 17.12 -5.94 -7.72
C MET A 328 17.62 -4.52 -7.99
N SER A 329 18.86 -4.38 -8.49
CA SER A 329 19.39 -3.09 -8.90
C SER A 329 18.69 -2.60 -10.18
N LEU A 330 17.57 -1.90 -10.00
CA LEU A 330 17.07 -0.95 -10.99
C LEU A 330 18.24 -0.01 -11.34
N GLY A 331 18.47 0.20 -12.63
CA GLY A 331 19.67 0.89 -13.11
C GLY A 331 19.69 2.36 -12.70
N ASN A 332 20.38 2.67 -11.60
CA ASN A 332 20.70 4.01 -11.08
C ASN A 332 19.59 5.07 -11.17
N THR A 333 18.33 4.66 -11.08
CA THR A 333 17.16 5.55 -11.03
C THR A 333 16.78 5.78 -9.57
N VAL A 334 16.86 7.03 -9.13
CA VAL A 334 16.61 7.44 -7.75
C VAL A 334 15.09 7.45 -7.49
N LEU A 335 14.65 6.99 -6.31
CA LEU A 335 13.26 7.10 -5.90
C LEU A 335 12.91 8.56 -5.54
N PRO A 336 11.74 9.08 -5.93
CA PRO A 336 11.29 10.43 -5.58
C PRO A 336 11.37 10.75 -4.08
N ALA A 337 11.72 11.99 -3.77
CA ALA A 337 11.87 12.50 -2.40
C ALA A 337 10.55 12.69 -1.65
N ASP A 338 9.41 12.55 -2.34
CA ASP A 338 8.06 12.40 -1.76
C ASP A 338 7.97 11.27 -0.70
N ILE A 339 9.00 10.41 -0.61
CA ILE A 339 9.12 9.28 0.33
C ILE A 339 10.21 9.52 1.41
N GLN A 340 11.00 10.60 1.34
CA GLN A 340 12.23 10.75 2.15
C GLN A 340 12.19 11.71 3.35
N ASN A 341 11.19 12.58 3.54
CA ASN A 341 11.19 13.52 4.70
C ASN A 341 9.81 13.90 5.26
N GLN A 342 9.60 13.60 6.55
CA GLN A 342 9.32 14.62 7.60
C GLN A 342 9.32 13.97 9.01
N PRO A 343 9.74 14.67 10.08
CA PRO A 343 10.57 15.87 10.15
C PRO A 343 11.91 15.65 10.89
N ASP A 344 12.95 16.39 10.47
CA ASP A 344 14.23 16.54 11.18
C ASP A 344 14.25 17.85 11.98
N THR A 345 14.64 17.82 13.26
CA THR A 345 15.02 19.01 14.04
C THR A 345 15.87 18.65 15.27
N GLY A 346 17.07 19.24 15.41
CA GLY A 346 17.71 19.40 16.73
C GLY A 346 19.24 19.38 16.74
N ARG A 347 19.88 20.55 16.86
CA ARG A 347 21.35 20.69 16.97
C ARG A 347 21.77 21.17 18.38
N LYS A 348 22.82 20.55 18.93
CA LYS A 348 23.74 21.02 20.00
C LYS A 348 23.29 21.06 21.49
N ILE A 349 24.37 21.07 22.31
CA ILE A 349 24.56 21.52 23.71
C ILE A 349 24.41 20.44 24.80
N LEU A 350 25.55 20.02 25.37
CA LEU A 350 25.86 20.24 26.79
C LEU A 350 27.38 20.25 27.03
N GLU A 351 27.85 21.18 27.85
CA GLU A 351 29.17 21.18 28.49
C GLU A 351 29.10 20.53 29.90
N GLU A 352 30.24 20.57 30.58
CA GLU A 352 30.44 20.59 32.06
C GLU A 352 30.88 19.32 32.82
N LEU A 353 31.92 19.55 33.65
CA LEU A 353 32.43 18.77 34.81
C LEU A 353 33.12 17.41 34.50
N GLY A 354 34.35 17.12 34.96
CA GLY A 354 35.32 17.90 35.75
C GLY A 354 36.60 17.10 36.06
N GLU A 355 37.62 17.80 36.57
CA GLU A 355 38.81 17.42 37.38
C GLU A 355 39.15 15.92 37.66
N GLY A 356 40.41 15.44 37.69
CA GLY A 356 41.69 16.13 37.63
C GLY A 356 42.95 15.19 37.73
N ARG A 357 44.12 15.84 37.60
CA ARG A 357 45.55 15.43 37.75
C ARG A 357 45.95 14.57 39.00
N PRO A 358 47.24 14.13 39.19
CA PRO A 358 48.39 13.96 38.28
C PRO A 358 49.14 12.57 38.45
N PRO A 359 50.49 12.44 38.67
CA PRO A 359 51.41 11.78 37.73
C PRO A 359 52.21 10.60 38.35
N ASP A 360 53.22 10.05 37.64
CA ASP A 360 54.61 9.84 38.13
C ASP A 360 55.46 8.95 37.17
N LEU A 361 56.58 9.46 36.64
CA LEU A 361 57.99 9.20 37.04
C LEU A 361 58.58 7.89 36.46
N VAL A 362 59.53 7.96 35.50
CA VAL A 362 61.03 7.89 35.70
C VAL A 362 61.52 6.46 35.98
N ARG A 363 62.59 5.89 35.37
CA ARG A 363 63.62 6.31 34.38
C ARG A 363 64.21 5.04 33.70
N PRO A 364 65.06 5.15 32.65
CA PRO A 364 65.62 4.00 31.94
C PRO A 364 66.89 3.43 32.62
N LEU A 365 67.22 2.16 32.36
CA LEU A 365 68.45 1.53 32.85
C LEU A 365 69.18 0.68 31.79
N ALA A 366 70.40 1.15 31.52
CA ALA A 366 71.64 0.41 31.25
C ALA A 366 71.78 -0.58 30.07
N VAL A 367 72.92 -0.40 29.39
CA VAL A 367 73.52 -1.27 28.37
C VAL A 367 74.23 -2.46 29.02
N ALA A 368 74.07 -3.67 28.48
CA ALA A 368 74.95 -4.79 28.77
C ALA A 368 75.18 -5.71 27.56
N SER A 369 76.41 -6.22 27.45
CA SER A 369 76.83 -7.45 26.75
C SER A 369 76.71 -7.55 25.22
N LEU A 370 77.85 -7.37 24.56
CA LEU A 370 78.19 -7.94 23.24
C LEU A 370 79.00 -9.23 23.47
N GLY A 371 78.51 -10.40 23.04
CA GLY A 371 79.28 -11.64 23.08
C GLY A 371 78.49 -12.88 22.67
N LEU A 372 79.16 -13.80 21.95
CA LEU A 372 78.77 -15.19 21.67
C LEU A 372 77.42 -15.43 20.96
N MET A 373 77.44 -15.55 19.63
CA MET A 373 76.48 -16.37 18.86
C MET A 373 77.17 -16.98 17.64
N GLY A 374 77.92 -18.06 17.88
CA GLY A 374 78.46 -18.93 16.84
C GLY A 374 77.92 -20.35 17.02
N ASP A 375 76.70 -20.59 16.54
CA ASP A 375 76.19 -21.95 16.29
C ASP A 375 75.07 -21.93 15.23
N GLY A 376 74.93 -23.03 14.48
CA GLY A 376 74.11 -23.21 13.30
C GLY A 376 72.60 -23.28 13.55
N THR A 377 72.03 -22.29 14.24
CA THR A 377 70.58 -22.18 14.46
C THR A 377 69.85 -21.81 13.16
N GLU A 378 68.72 -22.49 12.90
CA GLU A 378 67.81 -22.16 11.81
C GLU A 378 67.38 -20.69 11.91
N ARG A 379 67.81 -19.87 10.94
CA ARG A 379 67.48 -18.44 10.86
C ARG A 379 65.99 -18.28 10.55
N LYS A 380 65.13 -18.29 11.57
CA LYS A 380 63.66 -18.16 11.46
C LYS A 380 63.26 -16.76 10.95
N PRO A 381 62.31 -16.65 10.01
CA PRO A 381 61.79 -15.36 9.57
C PRO A 381 61.01 -14.65 10.68
N PHE A 382 60.97 -13.32 10.64
CA PHE A 382 60.28 -12.50 11.64
C PHE A 382 58.75 -12.62 11.51
N GLY A 383 58.10 -13.19 12.53
CA GLY A 383 56.65 -13.40 12.53
C GLY A 383 55.87 -12.17 13.00
N LEU A 384 55.35 -11.36 12.08
CA LEU A 384 54.47 -10.20 12.39
C LEU A 384 53.30 -10.57 13.34
N ALA A 385 52.76 -11.79 13.21
CA ALA A 385 51.70 -12.33 14.07
C ALA A 385 52.07 -12.44 15.57
N ALA A 386 53.36 -12.49 15.92
CA ALA A 386 53.81 -12.45 17.31
C ALA A 386 53.66 -11.03 17.90
N VAL A 387 53.91 -10.00 17.08
CA VAL A 387 53.86 -8.58 17.48
C VAL A 387 52.43 -8.09 17.71
N VAL A 388 51.45 -8.68 17.02
CA VAL A 388 50.02 -8.35 17.17
C VAL A 388 49.55 -8.36 18.62
N LYS A 389 49.93 -9.37 19.42
CA LYS A 389 49.53 -9.46 20.83
C LYS A 389 50.11 -8.32 21.65
N GLU A 390 51.40 -8.03 21.46
CA GLU A 390 52.11 -6.96 22.16
C GLU A 390 51.52 -5.58 21.84
N TYR A 391 51.17 -5.34 20.57
CA TYR A 391 50.48 -4.13 20.13
C TYR A 391 49.10 -3.97 20.77
N VAL A 392 48.23 -4.99 20.68
CA VAL A 392 46.87 -4.93 21.28
C VAL A 392 46.93 -4.80 22.80
N SER A 393 47.96 -5.34 23.47
CA SER A 393 48.19 -5.13 24.91
C SER A 393 48.74 -3.74 25.27
N SER A 394 49.37 -3.02 24.34
CA SER A 394 49.96 -1.69 24.60
C SER A 394 49.00 -0.50 24.43
N LEU A 395 47.82 -0.74 23.84
CA LEU A 395 46.84 0.31 23.53
C LEU A 395 45.84 0.54 24.68
N GLY A 396 45.48 1.82 24.90
CA GLY A 396 44.22 2.18 25.56
C GLY A 396 43.07 2.09 24.56
N LEU A 397 42.15 1.15 24.76
CA LEU A 397 40.98 0.94 23.90
C LEU A 397 39.72 1.51 24.56
N GLY A 398 38.74 1.92 23.76
CA GLY A 398 37.43 2.31 24.27
C GLY A 398 36.62 1.11 24.79
N ALA A 399 35.63 1.36 25.64
CA ALA A 399 34.90 0.31 26.38
C ALA A 399 34.35 -0.84 25.51
N SER A 400 33.83 -0.57 24.30
CA SER A 400 33.32 -1.61 23.39
C SER A 400 34.39 -2.57 22.85
N LEU A 401 35.65 -2.10 22.77
CA LEU A 401 36.79 -2.83 22.24
C LEU A 401 37.66 -3.44 23.35
N ASP A 402 37.65 -2.86 24.55
CA ASP A 402 38.42 -3.33 25.70
C ASP A 402 37.97 -4.74 26.15
N ASP A 403 36.65 -4.94 26.27
CA ASP A 403 36.00 -6.23 26.52
C ASP A 403 36.27 -7.29 25.43
N ARG A 404 36.89 -6.90 24.31
CA ARG A 404 37.08 -7.74 23.10
C ARG A 404 38.54 -7.88 22.66
N ARG A 405 39.51 -7.54 23.53
CA ARG A 405 40.96 -7.65 23.23
C ARG A 405 41.40 -9.02 22.71
N GLU A 406 40.80 -10.11 23.16
CA GLU A 406 41.11 -11.46 22.67
C GLU A 406 40.68 -11.66 21.21
N ILE A 407 39.46 -11.25 20.86
CA ILE A 407 38.93 -11.29 19.49
C ILE A 407 39.76 -10.37 18.58
N LEU A 408 40.07 -9.16 19.03
CA LEU A 408 40.97 -8.24 18.31
C LEU A 408 42.33 -8.88 18.01
N THR A 409 42.94 -9.55 19.00
CA THR A 409 44.23 -10.25 18.83
C THR A 409 44.13 -11.42 17.85
N LEU A 410 43.04 -12.19 17.88
CA LEU A 410 42.80 -13.31 16.97
C LEU A 410 42.59 -12.85 15.53
N VAL A 411 41.70 -11.86 15.33
CA VAL A 411 41.41 -11.26 14.02
C VAL A 411 42.67 -10.64 13.41
N GLY A 412 43.46 -9.91 14.19
CA GLY A 412 44.72 -9.32 13.73
C GLY A 412 45.72 -10.36 13.20
N LYS A 413 45.84 -11.52 13.88
CA LYS A 413 46.69 -12.62 13.41
C LYS A 413 46.14 -13.26 12.12
N ARG A 414 44.84 -13.59 12.09
CA ARG A 414 44.21 -14.21 10.91
C ARG A 414 44.28 -13.30 9.67
N LEU A 415 44.10 -12.00 9.83
CA LEU A 415 44.26 -11.02 8.74
C LEU A 415 45.68 -11.01 8.17
N LEU A 416 46.71 -11.09 9.03
CA LEU A 416 48.11 -11.18 8.58
C LEU A 416 48.45 -12.51 7.90
N ASP A 417 47.76 -13.60 8.24
CA ASP A 417 47.98 -14.89 7.59
C ASP A 417 47.29 -14.96 6.22
N VAL A 418 46.09 -14.38 6.07
CA VAL A 418 45.43 -14.21 4.76
C VAL A 418 46.21 -13.26 3.85
N SER A 419 46.74 -12.16 4.39
CA SER A 419 47.43 -11.14 3.58
C SER A 419 48.77 -11.59 2.95
N LYS A 420 49.33 -12.74 3.38
CA LYS A 420 50.52 -13.35 2.78
C LYS A 420 50.28 -14.00 1.42
N HIS A 421 49.01 -14.20 1.04
CA HIS A 421 48.61 -14.86 -0.21
C HIS A 421 47.77 -13.94 -1.13
N PRO A 422 48.29 -12.78 -1.56
CA PRO A 422 47.53 -11.80 -2.35
C PRO A 422 47.19 -12.25 -3.79
N GLY A 423 47.81 -13.33 -4.27
CA GLY A 423 47.68 -13.80 -5.65
C GLY A 423 46.45 -14.69 -5.93
N ASP A 424 45.73 -15.13 -4.89
CA ASP A 424 44.67 -16.12 -5.05
C ASP A 424 43.26 -15.52 -4.86
N LYS A 425 42.27 -16.12 -5.52
CA LYS A 425 40.84 -15.72 -5.45
C LYS A 425 40.18 -16.05 -4.10
N ALA A 426 40.99 -16.35 -3.08
CA ALA A 426 40.57 -16.71 -1.73
C ALA A 426 40.04 -15.50 -0.94
N ALA A 427 40.52 -14.28 -1.20
CA ALA A 427 40.09 -13.07 -0.48
C ALA A 427 38.58 -12.77 -0.65
N SER A 428 37.93 -13.26 -1.71
CA SER A 428 36.49 -13.15 -1.92
C SER A 428 35.67 -14.33 -1.37
N ALA A 429 36.28 -15.21 -0.58
CA ALA A 429 35.65 -16.41 0.00
C ALA A 429 35.78 -16.48 1.53
N VAL A 430 36.38 -15.45 2.16
CA VAL A 430 36.54 -15.36 3.62
C VAL A 430 35.30 -14.70 4.22
N ASN A 431 34.46 -15.46 4.91
CA ASN A 431 33.34 -14.92 5.68
C ASN A 431 33.85 -14.23 6.95
N TYR A 432 33.39 -13.02 7.24
CA TYR A 432 33.79 -12.28 8.44
C TYR A 432 33.42 -12.98 9.76
N LYS A 433 32.39 -13.85 9.74
CA LYS A 433 31.98 -14.67 10.90
C LYS A 433 33.03 -15.73 11.24
N ASP A 434 33.69 -16.33 10.25
CA ASP A 434 34.79 -17.28 10.45
C ASP A 434 36.05 -16.59 11.01
N MET A 435 36.26 -15.32 10.67
CA MET A 435 37.33 -14.50 11.23
C MET A 435 37.15 -14.21 12.72
N LEU A 436 35.90 -14.07 13.17
CA LEU A 436 35.52 -13.77 14.55
C LEU A 436 35.37 -15.00 15.46
N ASP A 437 35.21 -16.20 14.88
CA ASP A 437 35.00 -17.43 15.65
C ASP A 437 36.21 -17.81 16.52
N LEU A 438 36.00 -17.85 17.83
CA LEU A 438 36.97 -18.24 18.86
C LEU A 438 37.15 -19.77 18.99
N SER A 439 36.34 -20.57 18.30
CA SER A 439 36.34 -22.03 18.48
C SER A 439 37.66 -22.66 18.03
N PRO A 440 38.28 -23.58 18.82
CA PRO A 440 39.59 -24.17 18.50
C PRO A 440 39.58 -25.13 17.29
N ARG A 441 38.46 -25.23 16.55
CA ARG A 441 38.33 -25.99 15.30
C ARG A 441 38.41 -25.11 14.04
N SER A 442 38.31 -23.79 14.14
CA SER A 442 38.40 -22.88 12.98
C SER A 442 39.84 -22.54 12.61
N THR A 443 40.56 -23.56 12.12
CA THR A 443 41.61 -23.32 11.13
C THR A 443 40.94 -22.90 9.83
N LEU A 444 41.34 -21.75 9.28
CA LEU A 444 40.79 -21.21 8.04
C LEU A 444 41.01 -22.21 6.89
N PHE A 445 39.94 -22.88 6.48
CA PHE A 445 40.00 -23.91 5.45
C PHE A 445 40.01 -23.23 4.08
N ILE A 446 41.19 -22.82 3.61
CA ILE A 446 41.36 -22.27 2.27
C ILE A 446 41.12 -23.41 1.26
N PRO A 447 40.08 -23.36 0.41
CA PRO A 447 39.77 -24.44 -0.53
C PRO A 447 40.77 -24.45 -1.69
N SER A 448 41.84 -25.23 -1.53
CA SER A 448 42.91 -25.41 -2.51
C SER A 448 42.42 -26.21 -3.73
N THR A 449 41.85 -25.50 -4.71
CA THR A 449 41.42 -26.07 -6.00
C THR A 449 42.56 -26.27 -7.00
N TYR A 450 43.78 -25.94 -6.61
CA TYR A 450 44.99 -26.63 -7.02
C TYR A 450 45.56 -27.31 -5.79
N THR A 451 46.03 -28.55 -5.89
CA THR A 451 47.09 -29.03 -5.00
C THR A 451 48.38 -28.37 -5.45
N PRO A 452 48.93 -27.37 -4.72
CA PRO A 452 50.31 -26.97 -4.97
C PRO A 452 51.18 -28.10 -4.42
N GLY A 453 52.29 -28.43 -5.09
CA GLY A 453 53.39 -29.08 -4.37
C GLY A 453 53.73 -28.22 -3.15
N ALA A 454 54.08 -28.85 -2.02
CA ALA A 454 54.12 -28.26 -0.67
C ALA A 454 55.26 -27.21 -0.42
N ASP A 455 55.52 -26.38 -1.43
CA ASP A 455 56.79 -25.68 -1.66
C ASP A 455 56.61 -24.17 -1.96
N MET A 456 55.36 -23.67 -2.05
CA MET A 456 55.04 -22.30 -2.50
C MET A 456 54.43 -21.39 -1.40
N ALA A 457 54.76 -21.64 -0.14
CA ALA A 457 54.55 -20.66 0.94
C ALA A 457 55.73 -19.68 0.96
N GLN A 458 55.62 -18.54 0.24
CA GLN A 458 56.67 -17.51 0.03
C GLN A 458 58.09 -18.09 0.15
N SER A 459 58.41 -19.01 -0.76
CA SER A 459 59.61 -19.85 -0.63
C SER A 459 60.86 -18.99 -0.52
N ILE A 460 61.55 -19.08 0.62
CA ILE A 460 62.78 -18.35 0.87
C ILE A 460 63.76 -18.65 -0.27
N PHE A 461 64.03 -17.66 -1.11
CA PHE A 461 64.86 -17.85 -2.29
C PHE A 461 66.33 -17.83 -1.87
N ALA A 462 66.86 -19.03 -1.62
CA ALA A 462 68.27 -19.28 -1.30
C ALA A 462 69.18 -19.01 -2.52
N ALA A 463 69.53 -17.74 -2.74
CA ALA A 463 70.36 -17.28 -3.85
C ALA A 463 71.85 -17.53 -3.58
N TYR A 464 72.25 -18.81 -3.71
CA TYR A 464 73.66 -19.22 -3.74
C TYR A 464 74.07 -19.48 -5.20
N PRO A 465 74.90 -18.63 -5.84
CA PRO A 465 75.31 -18.83 -7.22
C PRO A 465 76.25 -20.04 -7.35
N VAL A 466 76.02 -20.85 -8.39
CA VAL A 466 76.81 -22.05 -8.72
C VAL A 466 77.65 -21.81 -9.97
N SER A 467 77.04 -21.28 -11.02
CA SER A 467 77.74 -20.95 -12.27
C SER A 467 77.08 -19.78 -12.99
N ILE A 468 77.88 -19.06 -13.78
CA ILE A 468 77.42 -18.01 -14.68
C ILE A 468 78.09 -18.16 -16.06
N GLU A 469 77.28 -18.12 -17.10
CA GLU A 469 77.70 -18.09 -18.50
C GLU A 469 77.35 -16.73 -19.11
N ILE A 470 78.36 -16.00 -19.55
CA ILE A 470 78.27 -14.64 -20.10
C ILE A 470 78.69 -14.71 -21.56
N THR A 471 77.81 -14.33 -22.49
CA THR A 471 78.10 -14.37 -23.93
C THR A 471 77.77 -13.03 -24.60
N ASN A 472 78.75 -12.42 -25.27
CA ASN A 472 78.65 -11.15 -26.01
C ASN A 472 77.96 -10.00 -25.22
N PHE A 473 78.26 -9.90 -23.93
CA PHE A 473 77.66 -8.95 -22.98
C PHE A 473 78.71 -7.95 -22.49
N LEU A 474 78.39 -6.65 -22.56
CA LEU A 474 79.31 -5.54 -22.27
C LEU A 474 80.71 -5.75 -22.90
N SER A 475 81.74 -5.97 -22.08
CA SER A 475 83.13 -6.14 -22.52
C SER A 475 83.54 -7.57 -22.89
N VAL A 476 82.66 -8.56 -22.73
CA VAL A 476 82.94 -9.97 -23.07
C VAL A 476 82.61 -10.23 -24.55
N GLN A 477 83.57 -10.78 -25.31
CA GLN A 477 83.36 -11.21 -26.70
C GLN A 477 83.46 -12.75 -26.78
N GLY A 478 82.50 -13.39 -27.44
CA GLY A 478 82.33 -14.83 -27.30
C GLY A 478 81.77 -15.20 -25.92
N THR A 479 82.13 -16.38 -25.40
CA THR A 479 81.52 -16.99 -24.21
C THR A 479 82.54 -17.19 -23.09
N LEU A 480 82.23 -16.64 -21.91
CA LEU A 480 82.94 -16.80 -20.64
C LEU A 480 82.08 -17.64 -19.68
N ARG A 481 82.60 -18.76 -19.16
CA ARG A 481 81.88 -19.68 -18.25
C ARG A 481 82.56 -19.79 -16.91
N LEU A 482 81.98 -19.19 -15.87
CA LEU A 482 82.53 -19.22 -14.53
C LEU A 482 81.77 -20.21 -13.65
N ASP A 483 82.50 -21.07 -12.94
CA ASP A 483 81.98 -21.97 -11.90
C ASP A 483 82.47 -21.43 -10.55
N PHE A 484 81.53 -21.06 -9.69
CA PHE A 484 81.83 -20.35 -8.45
C PHE A 484 82.61 -21.22 -7.47
N LYS A 485 82.38 -22.54 -7.46
CA LYS A 485 83.02 -23.47 -6.53
C LYS A 485 84.42 -23.87 -7.00
N LEU A 486 84.66 -23.92 -8.30
CA LEU A 486 85.95 -24.27 -8.87
C LEU A 486 86.92 -23.08 -8.97
N GLN A 487 86.40 -21.86 -9.12
CA GLN A 487 87.22 -20.68 -9.50
C GLN A 487 87.31 -19.61 -8.40
N PHE A 488 86.41 -19.59 -7.42
CA PHE A 488 86.44 -18.67 -6.28
C PHE A 488 86.58 -19.43 -4.95
N ARG A 489 87.14 -18.77 -3.94
CA ARG A 489 87.22 -19.31 -2.58
C ARG A 489 86.00 -18.85 -1.78
N PRO A 490 85.43 -19.68 -0.88
CA PRO A 490 84.48 -19.19 0.10
C PRO A 490 85.09 -18.04 0.91
N GLY A 491 84.34 -16.95 1.09
CA GLY A 491 84.81 -15.71 1.71
C GLY A 491 85.14 -14.61 0.69
N ILE A 492 86.24 -13.88 0.90
CA ILE A 492 86.55 -12.64 0.17
C ILE A 492 87.31 -12.92 -1.13
N ASN A 493 86.80 -12.41 -2.26
CA ASN A 493 87.38 -12.56 -3.59
C ASN A 493 87.57 -11.17 -4.21
N PHE A 494 88.82 -10.73 -4.35
CA PHE A 494 89.17 -9.46 -4.98
C PHE A 494 89.21 -9.59 -6.50
N ILE A 495 88.65 -8.61 -7.21
CA ILE A 495 88.72 -8.51 -8.68
C ILE A 495 89.49 -7.24 -9.03
N VAL A 496 90.73 -7.41 -9.50
CA VAL A 496 91.71 -6.33 -9.72
C VAL A 496 92.13 -6.28 -11.17
N GLY A 497 92.61 -5.13 -11.65
CA GLY A 497 93.06 -4.98 -13.04
C GLY A 497 92.95 -3.54 -13.55
N HIS A 498 93.44 -3.29 -14.77
CA HIS A 498 93.45 -1.95 -15.36
C HIS A 498 92.03 -1.40 -15.62
N ASN A 499 91.93 -0.08 -15.82
CA ASN A 499 90.69 0.56 -16.28
C ASN A 499 90.34 0.04 -17.68
N GLY A 500 89.04 -0.16 -17.95
CA GLY A 500 88.58 -0.77 -19.20
C GLY A 500 88.71 -2.30 -19.30
N ALA A 501 89.42 -2.98 -18.38
CA ALA A 501 89.55 -4.46 -18.40
C ALA A 501 88.25 -5.24 -18.09
N GLY A 502 87.13 -4.55 -17.83
CA GLY A 502 85.80 -5.14 -17.63
C GLY A 502 85.54 -5.76 -16.25
N LYS A 503 86.20 -5.27 -15.19
CA LYS A 503 86.02 -5.74 -13.80
C LYS A 503 84.54 -5.83 -13.39
N SER A 504 83.77 -4.74 -13.55
CA SER A 504 82.34 -4.69 -13.18
C SER A 504 81.44 -5.58 -14.04
N THR A 505 81.91 -6.12 -15.18
CA THR A 505 81.08 -6.89 -16.11
C THR A 505 80.48 -8.16 -15.48
N ILE A 506 81.15 -8.75 -14.48
CA ILE A 506 80.63 -9.91 -13.74
C ILE A 506 79.45 -9.49 -12.83
N ILE A 507 79.63 -8.41 -12.07
CA ILE A 507 78.59 -7.84 -11.18
C ILE A 507 77.37 -7.38 -12.00
N GLU A 508 77.63 -6.70 -13.12
CA GLU A 508 76.60 -6.28 -14.08
C GLU A 508 75.88 -7.47 -14.71
N ALA A 509 76.58 -8.57 -15.06
CA ALA A 509 75.95 -9.76 -15.61
C ALA A 509 75.03 -10.47 -14.60
N VAL A 510 75.47 -10.60 -13.34
CA VAL A 510 74.64 -11.18 -12.25
C VAL A 510 73.36 -10.35 -12.03
N THR A 511 73.48 -9.03 -12.03
CA THR A 511 72.35 -8.11 -11.80
C THR A 511 71.42 -8.06 -13.01
N TRP A 512 71.98 -7.90 -14.22
CA TRP A 512 71.21 -7.84 -15.46
C TRP A 512 70.48 -9.15 -15.75
N CYS A 513 71.07 -10.31 -15.44
CA CYS A 513 70.39 -11.59 -15.61
C CYS A 513 69.09 -11.65 -14.79
N GLN A 514 69.15 -11.29 -13.51
CA GLN A 514 68.02 -11.31 -12.57
C GLN A 514 66.97 -10.23 -12.91
N PHE A 515 67.38 -8.99 -13.16
CA PHE A 515 66.47 -7.84 -13.20
C PHE A 515 66.31 -7.15 -14.57
N GLY A 516 67.16 -7.49 -15.56
CA GLY A 516 67.16 -6.87 -16.88
C GLY A 516 67.69 -5.44 -16.93
N GLN A 517 68.22 -4.95 -15.82
CA GLN A 517 68.78 -3.61 -15.63
C GLN A 517 70.23 -3.72 -15.20
N CYS A 518 71.05 -2.77 -15.66
CA CYS A 518 72.44 -2.60 -15.22
C CYS A 518 72.50 -1.63 -14.04
N ILE A 519 73.55 -1.71 -13.24
CA ILE A 519 73.77 -0.86 -12.06
C ILE A 519 74.15 0.55 -12.49
N ARG A 520 74.94 0.69 -13.55
CA ARG A 520 75.34 1.98 -14.13
C ARG A 520 74.14 2.72 -14.72
N GLY A 521 73.93 3.95 -14.25
CA GLY A 521 72.93 4.87 -14.81
C GLY A 521 73.22 5.24 -16.28
N GLY A 522 72.17 5.61 -17.02
CA GLY A 522 72.28 6.12 -18.39
C GLY A 522 72.43 5.07 -19.50
N LEU A 523 72.57 3.77 -19.18
CA LEU A 523 72.61 2.70 -20.17
C LEU A 523 71.21 2.36 -20.72
N GLY A 524 71.05 2.41 -22.04
CA GLY A 524 69.86 1.95 -22.73
C GLY A 524 69.78 0.43 -22.82
N VAL A 525 68.58 -0.10 -23.04
CA VAL A 525 68.29 -1.56 -23.07
C VAL A 525 69.04 -2.33 -24.19
N ASN A 526 69.71 -1.62 -25.11
CA ASN A 526 70.53 -2.21 -26.16
C ASN A 526 72.04 -2.20 -25.87
N ASP A 527 72.48 -1.46 -24.85
CA ASP A 527 73.89 -1.17 -24.57
C ASP A 527 74.56 -2.29 -23.74
N ALA A 528 73.74 -3.18 -23.17
CA ALA A 528 74.16 -4.46 -22.62
C ALA A 528 74.80 -5.40 -23.67
N VAL A 529 74.49 -5.23 -24.96
CA VAL A 529 75.05 -6.04 -26.05
C VAL A 529 76.43 -5.52 -26.42
N ASN A 530 77.44 -6.40 -26.45
CA ASN A 530 78.80 -6.03 -26.82
C ASN A 530 78.84 -5.25 -28.16
N ASP A 531 79.59 -4.16 -28.15
CA ASP A 531 79.72 -3.16 -29.21
C ASP A 531 80.48 -3.64 -30.45
N VAL A 532 81.36 -4.64 -30.31
CA VAL A 532 82.09 -5.27 -31.43
C VAL A 532 81.22 -6.34 -32.11
N VAL A 533 80.63 -7.25 -31.34
CA VAL A 533 79.86 -8.40 -31.87
C VAL A 533 78.42 -8.03 -32.26
N LYS A 534 77.81 -7.06 -31.56
CA LYS A 534 76.50 -6.42 -31.81
C LYS A 534 75.25 -7.33 -31.82
N LYS A 535 75.39 -8.65 -31.62
CA LYS A 535 74.31 -9.66 -31.65
C LYS A 535 74.62 -10.86 -30.75
N ASN A 536 73.62 -11.72 -30.52
CA ASN A 536 73.74 -12.94 -29.72
C ASN A 536 74.27 -12.68 -28.29
N CYS A 537 73.72 -11.68 -27.61
CA CYS A 537 74.00 -11.45 -26.20
C CYS A 537 73.12 -12.37 -25.34
N SER A 538 73.72 -13.07 -24.38
CA SER A 538 73.00 -13.84 -23.37
C SER A 538 73.79 -13.96 -22.08
N VAL A 539 73.07 -13.90 -20.96
CA VAL A 539 73.60 -14.28 -19.64
C VAL A 539 72.72 -15.38 -19.06
N ARG A 540 73.36 -16.45 -18.56
CA ARG A 540 72.72 -17.58 -17.88
C ARG A 540 73.34 -17.73 -16.50
N LEU A 541 72.52 -17.64 -15.44
CA LEU A 541 72.94 -17.72 -14.03
C LEU A 541 72.21 -18.88 -13.35
N THR A 542 72.97 -19.82 -12.78
CA THR A 542 72.45 -21.00 -12.08
C THR A 542 72.69 -20.89 -10.58
N PHE A 543 71.66 -21.21 -9.79
CA PHE A 543 71.66 -21.19 -8.33
C PHE A 543 71.59 -22.61 -7.73
N ALA A 544 72.08 -22.77 -6.50
CA ALA A 544 72.13 -24.06 -5.80
C ALA A 544 70.75 -24.60 -5.41
N ASN A 545 69.72 -23.76 -5.38
CA ASN A 545 68.32 -24.15 -5.18
C ASN A 545 67.67 -24.78 -6.45
N GLY A 546 68.46 -25.02 -7.51
CA GLY A 546 68.02 -25.67 -8.74
C GLY A 546 67.44 -24.72 -9.79
N TYR A 547 67.25 -23.43 -9.48
CA TYR A 547 66.79 -22.44 -10.46
C TYR A 547 67.94 -21.95 -11.35
N THR A 548 67.66 -21.79 -12.64
CA THR A 548 68.53 -21.13 -13.61
C THR A 548 67.74 -20.06 -14.35
N ILE A 549 68.28 -18.83 -14.38
CA ILE A 549 67.69 -17.71 -15.12
C ILE A 549 68.57 -17.48 -16.35
N SER A 550 67.96 -17.39 -17.54
CA SER A 550 68.64 -17.08 -18.79
C SER A 550 67.99 -15.89 -19.47
N ARG A 551 68.75 -14.81 -19.67
CA ARG A 551 68.28 -13.58 -20.32
C ARG A 551 68.99 -13.37 -21.65
N TYR A 552 68.22 -13.13 -22.70
CA TYR A 552 68.71 -13.00 -24.08
C TYR A 552 68.46 -11.58 -24.61
N ARG A 553 69.36 -11.08 -25.47
CA ARG A 553 69.20 -9.80 -26.18
C ARG A 553 69.81 -9.85 -27.57
N LYS A 554 69.04 -9.43 -28.59
CA LYS A 554 69.42 -9.54 -30.02
C LYS A 554 69.92 -10.95 -30.40
N HIS A 555 69.36 -11.99 -29.79
CA HIS A 555 69.77 -13.38 -29.98
C HIS A 555 69.06 -14.00 -31.19
N LYS A 556 69.77 -14.78 -32.01
CA LYS A 556 69.24 -15.37 -33.26
C LYS A 556 67.96 -16.21 -33.04
N GLU A 557 67.96 -17.03 -32.00
CA GLU A 557 66.86 -17.94 -31.67
C GLU A 557 65.89 -17.30 -30.65
N PHE A 558 66.32 -17.15 -29.40
CA PHE A 558 65.52 -16.60 -28.29
C PHE A 558 65.22 -15.09 -28.35
N ARG A 559 65.65 -14.35 -29.37
CA ARG A 559 65.42 -12.90 -29.56
C ARG A 559 65.78 -12.06 -28.32
N ASN A 560 64.78 -11.63 -27.55
CA ASN A 560 64.88 -10.83 -26.33
C ASN A 560 64.17 -11.51 -25.13
N ARG A 561 63.95 -12.83 -25.18
CA ARG A 561 63.21 -13.61 -24.17
C ARG A 561 64.00 -13.70 -22.86
N VAL A 562 63.29 -13.92 -21.76
CA VAL A 562 63.83 -14.40 -20.48
C VAL A 562 63.25 -15.79 -20.25
N ILE A 563 64.09 -16.74 -19.85
CA ILE A 563 63.71 -18.13 -19.58
C ILE A 563 64.12 -18.46 -18.15
N VAL A 564 63.19 -19.02 -17.38
CA VAL A 564 63.44 -19.58 -16.05
C VAL A 564 63.35 -21.09 -16.14
N GLU A 565 64.35 -21.80 -15.64
CA GLU A 565 64.41 -23.26 -15.57
C GLU A 565 64.50 -23.67 -14.09
N ARG A 566 63.83 -24.77 -13.68
CA ARG A 566 64.05 -25.45 -12.39
C ARG A 566 64.55 -26.86 -12.70
N ASN A 567 65.74 -27.21 -12.23
CA ASN A 567 66.40 -28.49 -12.51
C ASN A 567 66.47 -28.84 -14.02
N GLY A 568 66.70 -27.84 -14.87
CA GLY A 568 66.75 -27.99 -16.33
C GLY A 568 65.39 -28.00 -17.05
N VAL A 569 64.27 -27.93 -16.33
CA VAL A 569 62.92 -27.87 -16.91
C VAL A 569 62.41 -26.44 -16.96
N ILE A 570 62.08 -25.94 -18.16
CA ILE A 570 61.53 -24.59 -18.39
C ILE A 570 60.21 -24.41 -17.61
N GLN A 571 60.11 -23.30 -16.90
CA GLN A 571 58.99 -22.91 -16.04
C GLN A 571 58.18 -21.81 -16.74
N THR A 572 57.21 -22.20 -17.58
CA THR A 572 56.43 -21.27 -18.42
C THR A 572 55.55 -20.30 -17.63
N GLN A 573 55.23 -20.58 -16.36
CA GLN A 573 54.45 -19.70 -15.49
C GLN A 573 55.12 -18.36 -15.17
N PHE A 574 56.44 -18.22 -15.42
CA PHE A 574 57.15 -16.95 -15.26
C PHE A 574 57.14 -16.10 -16.55
N GLU A 575 56.61 -16.60 -17.66
CA GLU A 575 56.50 -15.88 -18.93
C GLU A 575 55.14 -15.16 -19.03
N GLY A 576 55.15 -13.84 -18.89
CA GLY A 576 53.95 -12.99 -18.96
C GLY A 576 53.64 -12.51 -20.39
N PRO A 577 52.46 -11.90 -20.62
CA PRO A 577 52.08 -11.32 -21.92
C PRO A 577 53.00 -10.17 -22.37
N ASP A 578 53.74 -9.55 -21.45
CA ASP A 578 54.74 -8.53 -21.75
C ASP A 578 56.01 -8.68 -20.87
N ALA A 579 57.02 -7.84 -21.14
CA ALA A 579 58.26 -7.86 -20.37
C ALA A 579 58.10 -7.39 -18.91
N LYS A 580 57.07 -6.59 -18.59
CA LYS A 580 56.84 -6.02 -17.26
C LYS A 580 56.24 -7.06 -16.32
N SER A 581 55.21 -7.75 -16.78
CA SER A 581 54.58 -8.90 -16.12
C SER A 581 55.57 -10.07 -15.95
N THR A 582 56.37 -10.38 -16.98
CA THR A 582 57.48 -11.35 -16.90
C THR A 582 58.46 -10.98 -15.78
N GLN A 583 58.91 -9.72 -15.72
CA GLN A 583 59.83 -9.28 -14.67
C GLN A 583 59.16 -9.27 -13.28
N ALA A 584 57.88 -8.94 -13.16
CA ALA A 584 57.14 -9.01 -11.91
C ALA A 584 57.07 -10.46 -11.37
N SER A 585 56.79 -11.44 -12.24
CA SER A 585 56.83 -12.87 -11.88
C SER A 585 58.22 -13.33 -11.43
N ILE A 586 59.29 -12.81 -12.04
CA ILE A 586 60.68 -13.08 -11.63
C ILE A 586 61.01 -12.40 -10.29
N ASN A 587 60.59 -11.16 -10.06
CA ASN A 587 60.79 -10.47 -8.78
C ASN A 587 60.06 -11.22 -7.64
N ASN A 588 58.86 -11.73 -7.89
CA ASN A 588 58.10 -12.56 -6.95
C ASN A 588 58.81 -13.89 -6.64
N LEU A 589 59.46 -14.51 -7.64
CA LEU A 589 60.31 -15.71 -7.43
C LEU A 589 61.56 -15.39 -6.62
N LEU A 590 62.22 -14.28 -6.91
CA LEU A 590 63.45 -13.86 -6.22
C LEU A 590 63.17 -13.36 -4.80
N GLY A 591 61.96 -12.86 -4.52
CA GLY A 591 61.60 -12.28 -3.22
C GLY A 591 62.14 -10.87 -2.98
N VAL A 592 62.61 -10.20 -4.04
CA VAL A 592 63.21 -8.85 -4.00
C VAL A 592 63.10 -8.19 -5.37
N ASP A 593 62.98 -6.85 -5.42
CA ASP A 593 63.03 -6.06 -6.65
C ASP A 593 64.45 -5.53 -6.93
N PHE A 594 64.66 -4.94 -8.10
CA PHE A 594 65.95 -4.35 -8.49
C PHE A 594 66.42 -3.26 -7.50
N SER A 595 65.51 -2.38 -7.06
CA SER A 595 65.90 -1.22 -6.24
C SER A 595 66.31 -1.64 -4.83
N THR A 596 65.61 -2.61 -4.23
CA THR A 596 66.00 -3.19 -2.95
C THR A 596 67.27 -4.02 -3.09
N PHE A 597 67.39 -4.88 -4.11
CA PHE A 597 68.58 -5.71 -4.34
C PHE A 597 69.85 -4.86 -4.48
N VAL A 598 69.81 -3.75 -5.25
CA VAL A 598 70.96 -2.85 -5.38
C VAL A 598 71.26 -2.13 -4.07
N ARG A 599 70.27 -1.87 -3.22
CA ARG A 599 70.47 -1.15 -1.93
C ARG A 599 70.79 -2.06 -0.74
N THR A 600 70.66 -3.38 -0.87
CA THR A 600 71.00 -4.36 0.19
C THR A 600 72.16 -5.28 -0.20
N VAL A 601 72.26 -5.73 -1.45
CA VAL A 601 73.26 -6.74 -1.90
C VAL A 601 74.42 -6.11 -2.68
N VAL A 602 74.22 -4.95 -3.32
CA VAL A 602 75.22 -4.32 -4.21
C VAL A 602 75.76 -2.99 -3.65
N LEU A 603 76.98 -3.03 -3.14
CA LEU A 603 77.68 -1.86 -2.63
C LEU A 603 78.56 -1.22 -3.72
N GLY A 604 77.95 -0.38 -4.56
CA GLY A 604 78.65 0.46 -5.54
C GLY A 604 78.95 1.87 -5.01
N ASN A 605 79.93 2.55 -5.62
CA ASN A 605 80.35 3.90 -5.25
C ASN A 605 79.20 4.94 -5.23
N GLU A 606 78.24 4.84 -6.16
CA GLU A 606 77.03 5.69 -6.19
C GLU A 606 75.88 5.17 -5.31
N SER A 607 75.81 3.85 -5.06
CA SER A 607 74.68 3.19 -4.37
C SER A 607 74.57 3.62 -2.90
N ALA A 608 75.71 3.72 -2.19
CA ALA A 608 75.72 4.09 -0.77
C ALA A 608 75.30 5.56 -0.54
N ALA A 609 75.80 6.48 -1.38
CA ALA A 609 75.41 7.89 -1.34
C ALA A 609 73.91 8.08 -1.66
N SER A 610 73.37 7.29 -2.58
CA SER A 610 71.96 7.32 -3.00
C SER A 610 70.98 7.10 -1.84
N PHE A 611 71.34 6.33 -0.80
CA PHE A 611 70.44 6.13 0.34
C PHE A 611 70.27 7.41 1.16
N LEU A 612 71.38 8.05 1.59
CA LEU A 612 71.28 9.27 2.40
C LEU A 612 70.80 10.49 1.62
N SER A 613 71.07 10.57 0.31
CA SER A 613 70.53 11.62 -0.56
C SER A 613 69.09 11.39 -1.02
N SER A 614 68.52 10.18 -0.83
CA SER A 614 67.12 9.91 -1.19
C SER A 614 66.11 10.62 -0.29
N THR A 615 64.89 10.83 -0.81
CA THR A 615 63.82 11.51 -0.08
C THR A 615 63.36 10.71 1.14
N GLN A 616 62.77 11.38 2.12
CA GLN A 616 62.26 10.73 3.33
C GLN A 616 61.25 9.61 3.03
N LEU A 617 60.39 9.83 2.02
CA LEU A 617 59.45 8.83 1.51
C LEU A 617 60.18 7.58 0.96
N GLN A 618 61.23 7.76 0.16
CA GLN A 618 62.01 6.65 -0.40
C GLN A 618 62.78 5.87 0.67
N LYS A 619 63.33 6.57 1.68
CA LYS A 619 63.96 5.93 2.85
C LYS A 619 62.97 5.08 3.63
N ARG A 620 61.76 5.59 3.87
CA ARG A 620 60.69 4.87 4.59
C ARG A 620 60.20 3.66 3.79
N GLN A 621 59.96 3.81 2.50
CA GLN A 621 59.57 2.71 1.61
C GLN A 621 60.59 1.57 1.65
N LEU A 622 61.89 1.86 1.57
CA LEU A 622 62.93 0.83 1.67
C LEU A 622 62.89 0.09 3.01
N ILE A 623 62.73 0.80 4.14
CA ILE A 623 62.63 0.14 5.45
C ILE A 623 61.37 -0.71 5.54
N GLU A 624 60.22 -0.24 5.01
CA GLU A 624 58.99 -1.02 4.96
C GLU A 624 59.15 -2.30 4.12
N THR A 625 59.84 -2.24 2.97
CA THR A 625 60.16 -3.42 2.13
C THR A 625 61.16 -4.37 2.79
N VAL A 626 62.24 -3.86 3.40
CA VAL A 626 63.23 -4.67 4.15
C VAL A 626 62.60 -5.36 5.37
N LEU A 627 61.55 -4.78 5.93
CA LEU A 627 60.75 -5.35 7.02
C LEU A 627 59.60 -6.26 6.58
N GLY A 628 59.31 -6.38 5.27
CA GLY A 628 58.19 -7.16 4.76
C GLY A 628 56.81 -6.58 5.09
N LEU A 629 56.71 -5.26 5.36
CA LEU A 629 55.45 -4.60 5.74
C LEU A 629 54.48 -4.38 4.56
N GLU A 630 54.89 -4.73 3.35
CA GLU A 630 54.02 -4.78 2.17
C GLU A 630 52.83 -5.75 2.36
N ALA A 631 53.00 -6.81 3.17
CA ALA A 631 51.92 -7.71 3.54
C ALA A 631 50.78 -7.01 4.33
N LEU A 632 51.04 -5.86 4.97
CA LEU A 632 50.00 -5.10 5.66
C LEU A 632 49.04 -4.42 4.68
N ASP A 633 49.49 -4.08 3.47
CA ASP A 633 48.66 -3.43 2.46
C ASP A 633 47.56 -4.39 1.95
N GLY A 634 47.88 -5.69 1.77
CA GLY A 634 46.88 -6.74 1.51
C GLY A 634 45.93 -6.99 2.71
N GLY A 635 46.39 -6.72 3.94
CA GLY A 635 45.54 -6.69 5.13
C GLY A 635 44.51 -5.57 5.08
N VAL A 636 44.90 -4.36 4.64
CA VAL A 636 43.97 -3.23 4.42
C VAL A 636 42.93 -3.56 3.36
N GLU A 637 43.31 -4.20 2.25
CA GLU A 637 42.39 -4.63 1.20
C GLU A 637 41.40 -5.69 1.69
N THR A 638 41.88 -6.69 2.45
CA THR A 638 41.03 -7.71 3.07
C THR A 638 40.02 -7.07 4.05
N CYS A 639 40.46 -6.13 4.89
CA CYS A 639 39.55 -5.39 5.77
C CYS A 639 38.50 -4.56 4.99
N LYS A 640 38.86 -3.96 3.84
CA LYS A 640 37.89 -3.24 2.99
C LYS A 640 36.81 -4.18 2.44
N LEU A 641 37.19 -5.37 1.98
CA LEU A 641 36.23 -6.36 1.48
C LEU A 641 35.27 -6.82 2.59
N ILE A 642 35.79 -7.14 3.77
CA ILE A 642 35.00 -7.52 4.94
C ILE A 642 34.09 -6.37 5.40
N LEU A 643 34.59 -5.13 5.48
CA LEU A 643 33.78 -3.98 5.87
C LEU A 643 32.64 -3.73 4.89
N ASN A 644 32.84 -3.91 3.58
CA ASN A 644 31.76 -3.80 2.60
C ASN A 644 30.70 -4.90 2.76
N GLU A 645 31.07 -6.11 3.18
CA GLU A 645 30.13 -7.20 3.50
C GLU A 645 29.34 -6.89 4.78
N VAL A 646 30.02 -6.47 5.84
CA VAL A 646 29.43 -6.10 7.13
C VAL A 646 28.52 -4.88 7.02
N ASP A 647 28.92 -3.86 6.25
CA ASP A 647 28.11 -2.65 6.02
C ASP A 647 26.86 -2.97 5.20
N LYS A 648 26.94 -3.96 4.30
CA LYS A 648 25.77 -4.47 3.59
C LYS A 648 24.84 -5.24 4.52
N GLU A 649 25.33 -6.17 5.34
CA GLU A 649 24.47 -6.92 6.29
C GLU A 649 23.86 -5.98 7.34
N LEU A 650 24.59 -4.96 7.79
CA LEU A 650 24.08 -3.90 8.67
C LEU A 650 22.97 -3.10 7.99
N GLY A 651 23.19 -2.64 6.75
CA GLY A 651 22.19 -1.90 5.98
C GLY A 651 20.93 -2.72 5.69
N ASP A 652 21.09 -4.00 5.31
CA ASP A 652 19.98 -4.92 5.08
C ASP A 652 19.13 -5.14 6.36
N ILE A 653 19.74 -5.16 7.55
CA ILE A 653 19.01 -5.22 8.84
C ILE A 653 18.41 -3.86 9.22
N GLN A 654 19.12 -2.75 9.03
CA GLN A 654 18.61 -1.40 9.32
C GLN A 654 17.36 -1.08 8.47
N SER A 655 17.39 -1.39 7.17
CA SER A 655 16.21 -1.26 6.31
C SER A 655 15.03 -2.14 6.77
N GLN A 656 15.29 -3.31 7.37
CA GLN A 656 14.24 -4.12 7.98
C GLN A 656 13.70 -3.50 9.28
N VAL A 657 14.55 -2.91 10.12
CA VAL A 657 14.12 -2.16 11.33
C VAL A 657 13.24 -0.98 10.93
N GLU A 658 13.65 -0.17 9.95
CA GLU A 658 12.90 0.98 9.42
C GLU A 658 11.54 0.54 8.84
N ALA A 659 11.52 -0.49 7.99
CA ALA A 659 10.28 -1.02 7.44
C ALA A 659 9.32 -1.52 8.54
N LYS A 660 9.83 -2.13 9.62
CA LYS A 660 9.01 -2.53 10.78
C LYS A 660 8.57 -1.31 11.59
N ALA A 661 9.41 -0.28 11.75
CA ALA A 661 9.08 0.95 12.46
C ALA A 661 7.89 1.67 11.79
N HIS A 662 7.90 1.83 10.46
CA HIS A 662 6.77 2.40 9.73
C HIS A 662 5.48 1.58 9.87
N ILE A 663 5.57 0.24 9.87
CA ILE A 663 4.40 -0.63 10.13
C ILE A 663 3.87 -0.43 11.55
N ILE A 664 4.76 -0.34 12.54
CA ILE A 664 4.42 -0.09 13.95
C ILE A 664 3.76 1.28 14.12
N GLU A 665 4.26 2.31 13.46
CA GLU A 665 3.71 3.67 13.49
C GLU A 665 2.31 3.71 12.88
N HIS A 666 2.14 3.20 11.66
CA HIS A 666 0.85 3.13 10.97
C HIS A 666 -0.19 2.32 11.77
N LEU A 667 0.19 1.17 12.33
CA LEU A 667 -0.69 0.38 13.20
C LEU A 667 -0.99 1.11 14.52
N THR A 668 -0.03 1.81 15.13
CA THR A 668 -0.27 2.61 16.34
C THR A 668 -1.28 3.72 16.07
N SER A 669 -1.15 4.42 14.93
CA SER A 669 -2.09 5.45 14.48
C SER A 669 -3.50 4.88 14.24
N ARG A 670 -3.61 3.76 13.52
CA ARG A 670 -4.88 3.06 13.30
C ARG A 670 -5.55 2.59 14.60
N VAL A 671 -4.78 1.98 15.51
CA VAL A 671 -5.28 1.53 16.83
C VAL A 671 -5.85 2.72 17.61
N LYS A 672 -5.17 3.87 17.60
CA LYS A 672 -5.66 5.10 18.24
C LYS A 672 -6.96 5.63 17.60
N GLN A 673 -7.01 5.76 16.28
CA GLN A 673 -8.22 6.19 15.55
C GLN A 673 -9.40 5.25 15.81
N MET A 674 -9.14 3.95 15.90
CA MET A 674 -10.16 2.94 16.12
C MET A 674 -10.66 2.90 17.58
N ASP A 675 -9.81 3.17 18.58
CA ASP A 675 -10.24 3.41 19.97
C ASP A 675 -11.15 4.65 20.06
N GLU A 676 -10.73 5.78 19.47
CA GLU A 676 -11.53 7.01 19.42
C GLU A 676 -12.91 6.77 18.76
N LYS A 677 -12.95 6.05 17.64
CA LYS A 677 -14.20 5.64 16.97
C LYS A 677 -15.04 4.70 17.83
N LEU A 678 -14.44 3.71 18.50
CA LEU A 678 -15.14 2.78 19.38
C LEU A 678 -15.77 3.50 20.59
N ARG A 679 -15.06 4.48 21.16
CA ARG A 679 -15.61 5.35 22.23
C ARG A 679 -16.82 6.12 21.74
N TYR A 680 -16.73 6.79 20.59
CA TYR A 680 -17.85 7.51 19.97
C TYR A 680 -19.07 6.60 19.71
N LEU A 681 -18.87 5.43 19.10
CA LEU A 681 -19.97 4.49 18.83
C LEU A 681 -20.60 3.93 20.12
N ARG A 682 -19.80 3.65 21.15
CA ARG A 682 -20.32 3.27 22.48
C ARG A 682 -21.13 4.41 23.09
N ASP A 683 -20.66 5.65 23.01
CA ASP A 683 -21.39 6.82 23.51
C ASP A 683 -22.74 7.00 22.80
N GLU A 684 -22.81 6.86 21.46
CA GLU A 684 -24.07 6.80 20.70
C GLU A 684 -24.99 5.64 21.16
N ALA A 685 -24.45 4.44 21.37
CA ALA A 685 -25.24 3.32 21.89
C ALA A 685 -25.78 3.59 23.32
N THR A 686 -25.02 4.31 24.16
CA THR A 686 -25.53 4.77 25.47
C THR A 686 -26.60 5.86 25.34
N SER A 687 -26.55 6.72 24.32
CA SER A 687 -27.58 7.73 24.10
C SER A 687 -28.90 7.08 23.65
N PHE A 688 -28.87 6.16 22.67
CA PHE A 688 -30.08 5.44 22.22
C PHE A 688 -30.69 4.55 23.31
N THR A 689 -29.88 3.95 24.20
CA THR A 689 -30.42 3.21 25.36
C THR A 689 -31.05 4.11 26.40
N LYS A 690 -30.49 5.31 26.64
CA LYS A 690 -31.12 6.35 27.49
C LYS A 690 -32.44 6.84 26.88
N GLU A 691 -32.47 7.17 25.58
CA GLU A 691 -33.68 7.57 24.86
C GLU A 691 -34.77 6.49 24.93
N MET A 692 -34.41 5.23 24.62
CA MET A 692 -35.35 4.10 24.70
C MET A 692 -35.91 3.93 26.13
N ARG A 693 -35.11 4.15 27.17
CA ARG A 693 -35.57 4.09 28.57
C ARG A 693 -36.53 5.23 28.93
N ILE A 694 -36.24 6.45 28.47
CA ILE A 694 -37.12 7.61 28.62
C ILE A 694 -38.46 7.37 27.91
N GLU A 695 -38.42 6.83 26.68
CA GLU A 695 -39.60 6.57 25.87
C GLU A 695 -40.47 5.44 26.47
N GLN A 696 -39.85 4.39 27.03
CA GLN A 696 -40.56 3.38 27.83
C GLN A 696 -41.20 3.95 29.10
N GLN A 697 -40.56 4.89 29.79
CA GLN A 697 -41.12 5.55 30.98
C GLN A 697 -42.33 6.43 30.62
N LYS A 698 -42.26 7.22 29.55
CA LYS A 698 -43.39 8.00 29.03
C LYS A 698 -44.57 7.09 28.65
N GLN A 699 -44.28 6.00 27.94
CA GLN A 699 -45.29 4.99 27.56
C GLN A 699 -46.00 4.42 28.79
N ALA A 700 -45.25 4.04 29.84
CA ALA A 700 -45.83 3.48 31.06
C ALA A 700 -46.68 4.49 31.85
N LEU A 701 -46.27 5.76 31.91
CA LEU A 701 -47.06 6.83 32.55
C LEU A 701 -48.37 7.10 31.79
N MET A 702 -48.27 7.25 30.47
CA MET A 702 -49.42 7.51 29.59
C MET A 702 -50.44 6.35 29.61
N TYR A 703 -49.98 5.09 29.67
CA TYR A 703 -50.89 3.95 29.82
C TYR A 703 -51.62 3.96 31.16
N LYS A 704 -50.96 4.31 32.27
CA LYS A 704 -51.62 4.44 33.58
C LYS A 704 -52.69 5.54 33.58
N GLU A 705 -52.39 6.69 32.95
CA GLU A 705 -53.33 7.81 32.82
C GLU A 705 -54.56 7.41 31.99
N LYS A 706 -54.36 6.83 30.81
CA LYS A 706 -55.46 6.39 29.92
C LYS A 706 -56.23 5.19 30.47
N GLU A 707 -55.60 4.31 31.23
CA GLU A 707 -56.29 3.23 31.93
C GLU A 707 -57.19 3.77 33.06
N LEU A 708 -56.76 4.81 33.78
CA LEU A 708 -57.59 5.50 34.77
C LEU A 708 -58.80 6.19 34.11
N GLU A 709 -58.61 6.85 32.96
CA GLU A 709 -59.72 7.44 32.18
C GLU A 709 -60.70 6.38 31.66
N ARG A 710 -60.21 5.29 31.07
CA ARG A 710 -61.03 4.16 30.64
C ARG A 710 -61.84 3.57 31.80
N ASN A 711 -61.22 3.38 32.96
CA ASN A 711 -61.90 2.83 34.14
C ASN A 711 -63.02 3.77 34.62
N LYS A 712 -62.81 5.10 34.64
CA LYS A 712 -63.87 6.08 34.93
C LYS A 712 -65.03 6.00 33.92
N LEU A 713 -64.73 5.98 32.63
CA LEU A 713 -65.75 5.82 31.57
C LEU A 713 -66.53 4.50 31.72
N GLN A 714 -65.86 3.43 32.17
CA GLN A 714 -66.48 2.13 32.41
C GLN A 714 -67.36 2.11 33.67
N GLU A 715 -67.01 2.85 34.72
CA GLU A 715 -67.86 3.09 35.90
C GLU A 715 -69.09 3.93 35.55
N GLU A 716 -68.92 5.02 34.80
CA GLU A 716 -70.03 5.86 34.30
C GLU A 716 -70.98 5.05 33.38
N LEU A 717 -70.43 4.16 32.53
CA LEU A 717 -71.23 3.27 31.69
C LEU A 717 -72.05 2.26 32.51
N LYS A 718 -71.46 1.70 33.58
CA LYS A 718 -72.18 0.81 34.53
C LYS A 718 -73.29 1.55 35.26
N ALA A 719 -73.04 2.78 35.71
CA ALA A 719 -74.04 3.59 36.41
C ALA A 719 -75.23 3.97 35.51
N LEU A 720 -75.02 4.10 34.20
CA LEU A 720 -76.08 4.39 33.22
C LEU A 720 -76.84 3.14 32.73
N GLN A 721 -76.39 1.92 33.08
CA GLN A 721 -77.00 0.68 32.60
C GLN A 721 -78.47 0.58 33.06
N PRO A 722 -79.44 0.43 32.15
CA PRO A 722 -80.85 0.36 32.52
C PRO A 722 -81.14 -0.89 33.34
N SER A 723 -81.78 -0.73 34.51
CA SER A 723 -81.98 -1.84 35.45
C SER A 723 -82.95 -2.88 34.89
N PRO A 724 -82.79 -4.17 35.25
CA PRO A 724 -83.74 -5.22 34.87
C PRO A 724 -85.14 -4.95 35.47
N GLU A 725 -85.22 -4.25 36.61
CA GLU A 725 -86.46 -3.87 37.27
C GLU A 725 -87.26 -2.84 36.47
N SER A 726 -86.61 -1.81 35.91
CA SER A 726 -87.27 -0.83 35.03
C SER A 726 -87.83 -1.50 33.76
N ARG A 727 -87.11 -2.49 33.22
CA ARG A 727 -87.57 -3.30 32.09
C ARG A 727 -88.74 -4.22 32.48
N GLY A 728 -88.70 -4.79 33.68
CA GLY A 728 -89.78 -5.61 34.24
C GLY A 728 -91.06 -4.81 34.51
N ALA A 729 -90.94 -3.59 35.05
CA ALA A 729 -92.06 -2.69 35.29
C ALA A 729 -92.78 -2.28 33.99
N LEU A 730 -92.03 -2.01 32.93
CA LEU A 730 -92.57 -1.76 31.58
C LEU A 730 -93.36 -2.96 31.03
N LEU A 731 -92.83 -4.18 31.19
CA LEU A 731 -93.50 -5.40 30.77
C LEU A 731 -94.78 -5.68 31.58
N GLY A 732 -94.77 -5.38 32.89
CA GLY A 732 -95.96 -5.46 33.74
C GLY A 732 -97.05 -4.49 33.30
N ILE A 733 -96.73 -3.20 33.17
CA ILE A 733 -97.71 -2.17 32.81
C ILE A 733 -98.28 -2.39 31.40
N ARG A 734 -97.46 -2.83 30.43
CA ARG A 734 -97.96 -3.23 29.09
C ARG A 734 -98.96 -4.39 29.15
N LYS A 735 -98.77 -5.34 30.06
CA LYS A 735 -99.73 -6.43 30.29
C LYS A 735 -101.04 -5.91 30.89
N ASP A 736 -100.95 -4.97 31.84
CA ASP A 736 -102.12 -4.37 32.48
C ASP A 736 -102.93 -3.49 31.50
N VAL A 737 -102.26 -2.73 30.62
CA VAL A 737 -102.89 -2.00 29.50
C VAL A 737 -103.67 -2.95 28.58
N SER A 738 -103.08 -4.08 28.20
CA SER A 738 -103.75 -5.09 27.37
C SER A 738 -105.01 -5.66 28.04
N GLN A 739 -104.98 -5.90 29.36
CA GLN A 739 -106.14 -6.40 30.10
C GLN A 739 -107.24 -5.36 30.30
N ALA A 740 -106.88 -4.07 30.38
CA ALA A 740 -107.83 -2.97 30.41
C ALA A 740 -108.53 -2.79 29.05
N GLN A 741 -107.79 -2.93 27.94
CA GLN A 741 -108.31 -2.85 26.58
C GLN A 741 -109.39 -3.92 26.33
N ASP A 742 -109.09 -5.19 26.61
CA ASP A 742 -110.03 -6.32 26.48
C ASP A 742 -111.35 -6.13 27.27
N LYS A 743 -111.31 -5.38 28.37
CA LYS A 743 -112.49 -5.05 29.18
C LYS A 743 -113.37 -3.98 28.52
N VAL A 744 -112.75 -2.94 27.96
CA VAL A 744 -113.46 -1.86 27.24
C VAL A 744 -114.16 -2.42 26.01
N ASP A 745 -113.48 -3.26 25.22
CA ASP A 745 -114.03 -3.81 23.99
C ASP A 745 -115.25 -4.73 24.23
N LYS A 746 -115.20 -5.55 25.29
CA LYS A 746 -116.34 -6.40 25.71
C LYS A 746 -117.57 -5.59 26.15
N LEU A 747 -117.37 -4.52 26.91
CA LEU A 747 -118.46 -3.64 27.35
C LEU A 747 -119.06 -2.86 26.17
N GLY A 748 -118.24 -2.41 25.21
CA GLY A 748 -118.69 -1.66 24.03
C GLY A 748 -119.54 -2.45 23.02
N VAL A 749 -119.56 -3.79 23.10
CA VAL A 749 -120.51 -4.63 22.35
C VAL A 749 -121.88 -4.66 23.06
N LEU A 750 -121.90 -4.80 24.39
CA LEU A 750 -123.14 -4.87 25.17
C LEU A 750 -123.95 -3.56 25.14
N THR A 751 -123.28 -2.40 25.17
CA THR A 751 -123.94 -1.08 25.10
C THR A 751 -124.77 -0.90 23.82
N ARG A 752 -124.29 -1.40 22.67
CA ARG A 752 -124.97 -1.26 21.38
C ARG A 752 -126.28 -2.04 21.31
N LEU A 753 -126.32 -3.24 21.90
CA LEU A 753 -127.53 -4.07 21.98
C LEU A 753 -128.60 -3.45 22.91
N ALA A 754 -128.18 -2.84 24.02
CA ALA A 754 -129.08 -2.15 24.95
C ALA A 754 -129.77 -0.92 24.31
N GLN A 755 -129.08 -0.23 23.40
CA GLN A 755 -129.56 1.00 22.76
C GLN A 755 -130.71 0.76 21.76
N ALA A 756 -130.70 -0.37 21.05
CA ALA A 756 -131.75 -0.74 20.09
C ALA A 756 -133.10 -1.05 20.76
N ARG A 757 -133.08 -1.73 21.92
CA ARG A 757 -134.29 -2.11 22.67
C ARG A 757 -135.10 -0.89 23.12
N ALA A 758 -134.44 0.14 23.65
CA ALA A 758 -135.11 1.35 24.14
C ALA A 758 -135.88 2.12 23.05
N SER A 759 -135.48 2.01 21.78
CA SER A 759 -136.16 2.68 20.66
C SER A 759 -137.49 2.01 20.28
N ILE A 760 -137.59 0.69 20.42
CA ILE A 760 -138.77 -0.09 20.01
C ILE A 760 -139.95 0.12 20.98
N ASP A 761 -139.66 0.13 22.28
CA ASP A 761 -140.70 0.26 23.31
C ASP A 761 -141.34 1.66 23.30
N HIS A 762 -140.63 2.69 22.83
CA HIS A 762 -141.16 4.06 22.72
C HIS A 762 -142.16 4.23 21.56
N GLU A 763 -141.83 3.79 20.35
CA GLU A 763 -142.71 3.94 19.18
C GLU A 763 -144.00 3.09 19.31
N ARG A 764 -143.90 1.89 19.91
CA ARG A 764 -145.05 1.01 20.14
C ARG A 764 -146.10 1.64 21.07
N ALA A 765 -145.66 2.33 22.14
CA ALA A 765 -146.56 2.98 23.08
C ALA A 765 -147.38 4.12 22.43
N THR A 766 -146.77 4.90 21.54
CA THR A 766 -147.46 6.00 20.83
C THR A 766 -148.57 5.54 19.88
N ILE A 767 -148.47 4.35 19.30
CA ILE A 767 -149.47 3.85 18.33
C ILE A 767 -150.71 3.28 19.06
N GLU A 768 -150.53 2.56 20.17
CA GLU A 768 -151.66 2.06 20.98
C GLU A 768 -152.50 3.18 21.60
N GLN A 769 -151.89 4.31 21.96
CA GLN A 769 -152.58 5.42 22.59
C GLN A 769 -153.56 6.11 21.62
N ASN A 770 -153.18 6.24 20.35
CA ASN A 770 -154.02 6.79 19.29
C ASN A 770 -155.19 5.86 18.92
N ALA A 771 -154.97 4.54 18.87
CA ALA A 771 -156.03 3.56 18.59
C ALA A 771 -157.15 3.58 19.65
N LYS A 772 -156.79 3.75 20.93
CA LYS A 772 -157.76 3.83 22.06
C LYS A 772 -158.60 5.12 22.04
N ALA A 773 -158.07 6.22 21.51
CA ALA A 773 -158.80 7.48 21.39
C ALA A 773 -159.91 7.41 20.31
N THR A 774 -159.61 6.81 19.16
CA THR A 774 -160.56 6.71 18.04
C THR A 774 -161.72 5.76 18.34
N LYS A 775 -161.49 4.67 19.07
CA LYS A 775 -162.53 3.69 19.42
C LYS A 775 -163.65 4.28 20.30
N ARG A 776 -163.31 5.06 21.33
CA ARG A 776 -164.29 5.73 22.21
C ARG A 776 -165.22 6.71 21.48
N HIS A 777 -164.78 7.21 20.31
CA HIS A 777 -165.56 8.13 19.50
C HIS A 777 -166.66 7.42 18.67
N LEU A 778 -166.54 6.10 18.51
CA LEU A 778 -167.47 5.22 17.81
C LEU A 778 -168.61 4.78 18.75
N ASP A 779 -168.25 4.28 19.93
CA ASP A 779 -169.20 3.78 20.94
C ASP A 779 -170.28 4.84 21.30
N HIS A 780 -169.88 6.12 21.41
CA HIS A 780 -170.79 7.25 21.73
C HIS A 780 -171.74 7.64 20.57
N LEU A 781 -171.48 7.19 19.34
CA LEU A 781 -172.38 7.43 18.19
C LEU A 781 -173.43 6.34 18.03
N GLU A 782 -173.16 5.12 18.51
CA GLU A 782 -174.11 3.99 18.49
C GLU A 782 -175.16 4.17 19.62
N GLU A 783 -174.74 4.58 20.82
CA GLU A 783 -175.61 4.81 21.99
C GLU A 783 -176.69 5.89 21.75
N ASN A 784 -176.40 6.91 20.93
CA ASN A 784 -177.37 7.93 20.50
C ASN A 784 -178.39 7.42 19.46
N LEU A 785 -178.15 6.27 18.83
CA LEU A 785 -179.04 5.69 17.82
C LEU A 785 -180.13 4.82 18.46
N GLU A 786 -179.82 4.12 19.55
CA GLU A 786 -180.76 3.25 20.26
C GLU A 786 -181.86 4.06 20.98
N HIS A 787 -181.52 5.17 21.64
CA HIS A 787 -182.48 6.02 22.37
C HIS A 787 -183.58 6.64 21.47
N LEU A 788 -183.32 6.81 20.17
CA LEU A 788 -184.31 7.34 19.20
C LEU A 788 -185.21 6.25 18.59
N LEU A 789 -184.89 4.97 18.81
CA LEU A 789 -185.70 3.84 18.35
C LEU A 789 -186.74 3.41 19.40
N GLU A 790 -186.49 3.60 20.69
CA GLU A 790 -187.45 3.25 21.77
C GLU A 790 -188.71 4.13 21.79
N GLU A 791 -188.62 5.43 21.47
CA GLU A 791 -189.77 6.37 21.50
C GLU A 791 -190.88 6.05 20.46
N ASN A 792 -190.61 5.22 19.44
CA ASN A 792 -191.53 4.98 18.32
C ASN A 792 -192.57 3.85 18.54
N SER A 793 -192.67 3.27 19.74
CA SER A 793 -193.34 1.97 19.95
C SER A 793 -194.72 2.00 20.66
N THR A 794 -195.30 3.17 21.01
CA THR A 794 -196.35 3.25 22.07
C THR A 794 -197.67 3.98 21.73
N LEU A 795 -198.19 3.95 20.48
CA LEU A 795 -199.51 4.56 20.14
C LEU A 795 -200.45 3.71 19.25
N GLU A 796 -201.09 2.69 19.83
CA GLU A 796 -202.57 2.54 19.99
C GLU A 796 -202.96 1.10 20.39
N ALA A 797 -204.07 0.96 21.11
CA ALA A 797 -204.55 -0.25 21.83
C ALA A 797 -205.97 -0.65 21.32
N PRO A 798 -206.75 -1.62 21.87
CA PRO A 798 -206.53 -2.45 23.08
C PRO A 798 -206.95 -3.95 22.98
N ALA A 799 -206.91 -4.64 24.14
CA ALA A 799 -207.52 -5.95 24.49
C ALA A 799 -206.83 -7.24 23.95
N SER A 800 -206.80 -8.38 24.67
CA SER A 800 -207.00 -8.66 26.12
C SER A 800 -206.71 -10.15 26.45
N VAL A 801 -206.32 -10.44 27.71
CA VAL A 801 -206.45 -11.74 28.43
C VAL A 801 -205.45 -12.90 28.11
N THR A 802 -204.91 -13.48 29.21
CA THR A 802 -204.27 -14.83 29.42
C THR A 802 -203.07 -15.34 28.60
N GLN A 803 -201.94 -15.51 29.30
CA GLN A 803 -201.36 -16.81 29.73
C GLN A 803 -201.18 -17.93 28.65
N GLY A 804 -199.93 -18.36 28.39
CA GLY A 804 -199.66 -19.65 27.75
C GLY A 804 -198.34 -19.80 26.98
N ASP A 805 -197.33 -20.36 27.65
CA ASP A 805 -196.28 -21.28 27.16
C ASP A 805 -195.94 -21.44 25.65
N LYS A 806 -194.61 -21.45 25.38
CA LYS A 806 -193.85 -22.42 24.55
C LYS A 806 -193.58 -22.24 23.02
N VAL A 807 -192.26 -22.32 22.72
CA VAL A 807 -191.56 -23.12 21.68
C VAL A 807 -191.10 -22.47 20.35
N LYS A 808 -189.75 -22.45 20.20
CA LYS A 808 -188.85 -22.63 19.02
C LYS A 808 -189.38 -22.38 17.59
N LYS A 809 -188.61 -21.62 16.77
CA LYS A 809 -187.61 -22.18 15.80
C LYS A 809 -186.87 -21.13 14.94
N ASN A 810 -185.57 -21.41 14.72
CA ASN A 810 -184.76 -21.35 13.48
C ASN A 810 -184.64 -20.12 12.52
N THR A 811 -183.36 -19.93 12.11
CA THR A 811 -182.80 -19.64 10.76
C THR A 811 -182.85 -18.24 10.11
N GLU A 812 -181.62 -17.75 9.85
CA GLU A 812 -181.08 -17.17 8.60
C GLU A 812 -181.44 -15.75 8.08
N ALA A 813 -180.42 -15.20 7.39
CA ALA A 813 -180.45 -14.34 6.20
C ALA A 813 -180.56 -12.79 6.32
N SER A 814 -179.43 -12.16 5.98
CA SER A 814 -179.27 -11.04 5.01
C SER A 814 -179.99 -9.68 5.16
N SER A 815 -179.14 -8.63 5.08
CA SER A 815 -179.36 -7.34 4.41
C SER A 815 -180.28 -6.28 5.05
N GLY A 816 -179.66 -5.37 5.81
CA GLY A 816 -180.25 -4.08 6.21
C GLY A 816 -180.46 -3.05 5.09
N GLN A 817 -180.13 -3.39 3.83
CA GLN A 817 -180.52 -2.58 2.66
C GLN A 817 -181.97 -2.83 2.21
N GLY A 818 -182.64 -3.89 2.70
CA GLY A 818 -184.01 -4.24 2.33
C GLY A 818 -185.12 -3.40 2.99
N PHE A 819 -184.83 -2.73 4.12
CA PHE A 819 -185.79 -1.86 4.82
C PHE A 819 -186.31 -0.72 3.92
N LEU A 820 -185.47 -0.25 2.99
CA LEU A 820 -185.80 0.80 2.01
C LEU A 820 -186.80 0.37 0.92
N LEU A 821 -187.06 -0.94 0.76
CA LEU A 821 -188.03 -1.49 -0.20
C LEU A 821 -189.40 -1.84 0.42
N SER A 822 -189.50 -1.91 1.75
CA SER A 822 -190.79 -2.11 2.43
C SER A 822 -191.60 -0.80 2.54
N ILE A 823 -190.90 0.32 2.74
CA ILE A 823 -191.47 1.68 2.75
C ILE A 823 -192.23 1.98 1.44
N THR A 824 -191.80 1.42 0.32
CA THR A 824 -192.44 1.58 -1.01
C THR A 824 -193.74 0.78 -1.18
N SER A 825 -194.04 -0.19 -0.30
CA SER A 825 -195.21 -1.08 -0.42
C SER A 825 -196.44 -0.56 0.32
N ALA A 826 -196.34 -0.23 1.61
CA ALA A 826 -197.51 0.22 2.40
C ALA A 826 -197.97 1.66 2.05
N PHE A 827 -197.08 2.47 1.47
CA PHE A 827 -197.43 3.75 0.83
C PHE A 827 -198.58 3.59 -0.20
N HIS A 828 -198.72 2.40 -0.81
CA HIS A 828 -199.77 2.08 -1.77
C HIS A 828 -201.17 2.00 -1.14
N ASN A 829 -201.30 1.53 0.11
CA ASN A 829 -202.61 1.41 0.78
C ASN A 829 -203.04 2.72 1.47
N LEU A 830 -202.11 3.63 1.77
CA LEU A 830 -202.45 5.03 2.04
C LEU A 830 -202.90 5.76 0.76
N TRP A 831 -202.48 5.27 -0.42
CA TRP A 831 -203.04 5.61 -1.73
C TRP A 831 -204.33 4.81 -2.09
N ALA A 832 -204.79 3.95 -1.16
CA ALA A 832 -206.20 3.72 -0.83
C ALA A 832 -206.97 5.01 -0.46
N PHE A 833 -206.24 6.13 -0.34
CA PHE A 833 -206.62 7.49 -0.72
C PHE A 833 -208.05 7.55 -1.25
N ILE A 834 -208.95 7.95 -0.35
CA ILE A 834 -209.65 9.24 -0.48
C ILE A 834 -210.61 9.33 -1.71
N LEU A 835 -210.77 8.21 -2.44
CA LEU A 835 -211.61 8.02 -3.62
C LEU A 835 -213.07 7.74 -3.27
N GLN A 836 -213.36 7.26 -2.06
CA GLN A 836 -214.73 7.01 -1.59
C GLN A 836 -215.28 8.06 -0.61
N LEU A 837 -214.52 9.10 -0.28
CA LEU A 837 -215.00 10.24 0.53
C LEU A 837 -215.42 11.46 -0.31
N ALA A 838 -215.47 11.35 -1.64
CA ALA A 838 -215.65 12.50 -2.53
C ALA A 838 -216.81 12.37 -3.53
N SER A 839 -218.02 12.83 -3.17
CA SER A 839 -219.00 13.47 -4.09
C SER A 839 -220.29 13.96 -3.36
N PRO A 840 -220.67 15.25 -3.47
CA PRO A 840 -221.92 15.79 -2.88
C PRO A 840 -222.99 16.19 -3.93
N GLY A 841 -224.29 15.94 -3.66
CA GLY A 841 -225.36 16.44 -4.55
C GLY A 841 -226.83 16.18 -4.14
N ALA A 842 -227.57 17.29 -3.95
CA ALA A 842 -229.03 17.48 -4.15
C ALA A 842 -230.12 16.82 -3.26
N ARG A 843 -230.93 17.72 -2.67
CA ARG A 843 -232.40 17.67 -2.44
C ARG A 843 -233.03 16.64 -1.45
N SER A 844 -233.58 17.22 -0.37
CA SER A 844 -235.00 17.11 0.04
C SER A 844 -235.50 15.87 0.80
N LYS A 845 -236.18 16.15 1.94
CA LYS A 845 -237.16 15.33 2.67
C LYS A 845 -236.68 14.07 3.43
N ARG A 846 -237.08 14.07 4.72
CA ARG A 846 -237.48 12.92 5.58
C ARG A 846 -236.40 11.95 6.14
N LYS A 847 -236.29 11.99 7.48
CA LYS A 847 -236.30 10.87 8.45
C LYS A 847 -235.26 9.71 8.32
N MET A 848 -234.54 9.47 9.43
CA MET A 848 -233.85 8.24 9.93
C MET A 848 -232.36 7.97 9.55
N ALA A 849 -231.55 7.65 10.59
CA ALA A 849 -230.29 6.86 10.69
C ALA A 849 -228.86 7.35 10.23
N GLU A 850 -227.83 7.01 11.05
CA GLU A 850 -226.34 6.79 10.80
C GLU A 850 -225.33 7.98 10.58
N GLN A 851 -224.01 7.76 10.25
CA GLN A 851 -222.82 8.47 10.88
C GLN A 851 -221.86 9.52 10.15
N PRO A 852 -220.50 9.34 9.95
CA PRO A 852 -219.41 10.04 10.72
C PRO A 852 -218.28 10.85 9.96
N SER A 853 -217.29 11.46 10.70
CA SER A 853 -215.83 11.78 10.36
C SER A 853 -215.24 13.23 10.59
N PHE A 854 -213.93 13.37 10.98
CA PHE A 854 -213.02 14.57 10.73
C PHE A 854 -211.51 14.42 11.17
N ARG A 855 -211.11 13.48 12.05
CA ARG A 855 -209.80 13.43 12.78
C ARG A 855 -208.45 13.41 11.99
N ALA A 856 -208.42 13.51 10.66
CA ALA A 856 -207.30 13.02 9.83
C ALA A 856 -206.14 14.00 9.49
N ARG A 857 -206.20 15.29 9.83
CA ARG A 857 -205.29 16.31 9.24
C ARG A 857 -204.03 16.69 10.03
N GLU A 858 -203.93 16.32 11.31
CA GLU A 858 -202.88 16.86 12.19
C GLU A 858 -201.65 15.94 12.36
N ALA A 859 -201.81 14.63 12.15
CA ALA A 859 -200.72 13.66 12.27
C ALA A 859 -199.62 13.80 11.19
N LEU A 860 -199.98 14.25 9.99
CA LEU A 860 -199.10 14.21 8.81
C LEU A 860 -197.87 15.14 8.90
N ARG A 861 -197.94 16.22 9.70
CA ARG A 861 -196.88 17.25 9.72
C ARG A 861 -195.68 16.88 10.60
N ARG A 862 -195.88 16.12 11.68
CA ARG A 862 -194.81 15.78 12.64
C ARG A 862 -193.87 14.68 12.15
N TRP A 863 -194.33 13.79 11.28
CA TRP A 863 -193.56 12.62 10.83
C TRP A 863 -192.38 13.01 9.90
N GLY A 864 -192.60 13.96 8.99
CA GLY A 864 -191.62 14.36 7.97
C GLY A 864 -190.42 15.18 8.47
N GLU A 865 -190.34 15.48 9.76
CA GLU A 865 -189.17 16.12 10.40
C GLU A 865 -188.22 15.09 11.04
N HIS A 866 -188.74 14.00 11.60
CA HIS A 866 -187.91 12.92 12.17
C HIS A 866 -187.13 12.11 11.12
N GLU A 867 -187.74 11.83 9.97
CA GLU A 867 -187.16 10.96 8.94
C GLU A 867 -185.81 11.47 8.38
N ARG A 868 -185.62 12.80 8.34
CA ARG A 868 -184.36 13.44 7.90
C ARG A 868 -183.22 13.35 8.92
N ALA A 869 -183.51 13.22 10.21
CA ALA A 869 -182.48 13.16 11.24
C ALA A 869 -181.77 11.80 11.28
N VAL A 870 -182.53 10.71 11.15
CA VAL A 870 -182.02 9.33 11.25
C VAL A 870 -181.09 8.98 10.08
N ALA A 871 -181.43 9.39 8.86
CA ALA A 871 -180.62 9.13 7.67
C ALA A 871 -179.22 9.80 7.71
N GLY A 872 -179.07 10.92 8.45
CA GLY A 872 -177.81 11.65 8.56
C GLY A 872 -176.78 11.03 9.53
N LEU A 873 -177.25 10.28 10.55
CA LEU A 873 -176.37 9.63 11.53
C LEU A 873 -175.74 8.34 10.99
N ALA A 874 -176.53 7.49 10.33
CA ALA A 874 -176.10 6.18 9.82
C ALA A 874 -174.86 6.25 8.89
N LYS A 875 -174.73 7.33 8.09
CA LYS A 875 -173.58 7.49 7.18
C LYS A 875 -172.25 7.71 7.90
N ARG A 876 -172.24 8.41 9.05
CA ARG A 876 -171.00 8.77 9.76
C ARG A 876 -170.36 7.60 10.51
N VAL A 877 -171.17 6.63 10.95
CA VAL A 877 -170.68 5.44 11.66
C VAL A 877 -169.80 4.61 10.72
N ALA A 878 -170.29 4.33 9.50
CA ALA A 878 -169.56 3.55 8.50
C ALA A 878 -168.19 4.15 8.12
N GLU A 879 -168.11 5.48 7.91
CA GLU A 879 -166.84 6.18 7.58
C GLU A 879 -165.81 6.19 8.73
N THR A 880 -166.23 5.84 9.95
CA THR A 880 -165.37 5.81 11.13
C THR A 880 -164.80 4.39 11.39
N GLN A 881 -165.55 3.33 11.03
CA GLN A 881 -165.10 1.94 11.12
C GLN A 881 -163.79 1.68 10.33
N ASP A 882 -163.74 2.10 9.06
CA ASP A 882 -162.62 1.81 8.13
C ASP A 882 -161.27 2.44 8.56
N LYS A 883 -161.31 3.53 9.34
CA LYS A 883 -160.09 4.20 9.83
C LYS A 883 -159.41 3.42 10.94
N VAL A 884 -160.17 2.67 11.73
CA VAL A 884 -159.62 1.84 12.83
C VAL A 884 -158.86 0.64 12.27
N THR A 885 -159.38 0.00 11.22
CA THR A 885 -158.76 -1.17 10.58
C THR A 885 -157.38 -0.84 10.00
N ASN A 886 -157.25 0.27 9.26
CA ASN A 886 -155.98 0.72 8.69
C ASN A 886 -154.89 1.09 9.73
N MET A 887 -155.25 1.34 10.99
CA MET A 887 -154.28 1.62 12.05
C MET A 887 -153.67 0.36 12.67
N ILE A 888 -154.35 -0.79 12.57
CA ILE A 888 -153.91 -2.04 13.20
C ILE A 888 -152.79 -2.70 12.37
N ASP A 889 -152.89 -2.72 11.04
CA ASP A 889 -151.88 -3.32 10.15
C ASP A 889 -150.49 -2.64 10.27
N ARG A 890 -150.47 -1.37 10.70
CA ARG A 890 -149.24 -0.58 10.85
C ARG A 890 -148.36 -1.04 12.02
N ILE A 891 -148.91 -1.78 12.98
CA ILE A 891 -148.16 -2.33 14.12
C ILE A 891 -147.31 -3.55 13.70
N ALA A 892 -147.71 -4.28 12.66
CA ALA A 892 -147.04 -5.51 12.21
C ALA A 892 -145.66 -5.30 11.54
N TYR A 893 -145.27 -4.06 11.24
CA TYR A 893 -144.05 -3.73 10.49
C TYR A 893 -142.94 -3.02 11.30
N LEU A 894 -143.17 -2.68 12.57
CA LEU A 894 -142.25 -1.87 13.40
C LEU A 894 -140.85 -2.45 13.60
N HIS A 895 -140.74 -3.77 13.84
CA HIS A 895 -139.44 -4.41 14.14
C HIS A 895 -138.43 -4.26 12.98
N ARG A 896 -138.93 -4.33 11.74
CA ARG A 896 -138.11 -4.22 10.52
C ARG A 896 -137.54 -2.83 10.30
N ASP A 897 -138.28 -1.78 10.67
CA ASP A 897 -137.85 -0.40 10.43
C ASP A 897 -136.74 0.03 11.40
N VAL A 898 -136.81 -0.42 12.67
CA VAL A 898 -135.76 -0.13 13.67
C VAL A 898 -134.46 -0.90 13.39
N ALA A 899 -134.54 -2.16 12.92
CA ALA A 899 -133.36 -2.94 12.51
C ALA A 899 -132.56 -2.21 11.39
N ASN A 900 -133.27 -1.71 10.36
CA ASN A 900 -132.66 -0.97 9.26
C ASN A 900 -132.00 0.35 9.71
N ARG A 901 -132.57 1.07 10.68
CA ARG A 901 -132.01 2.35 11.17
C ARG A 901 -130.81 2.18 12.11
N THR A 902 -130.71 1.06 12.83
CA THR A 902 -129.65 0.80 13.83
C THR A 902 -128.48 -0.03 13.29
N CYS A 903 -128.57 -0.54 12.07
CA CYS A 903 -127.56 -1.42 11.45
C CYS A 903 -127.28 -2.71 12.27
N ILE A 904 -128.32 -3.28 12.86
CA ILE A 904 -128.30 -4.53 13.64
C ILE A 904 -129.22 -5.56 12.94
N SER A 905 -128.90 -6.85 12.99
CA SER A 905 -129.68 -7.88 12.30
C SER A 905 -131.08 -8.06 12.92
N GLU A 906 -132.08 -8.41 12.10
CA GLU A 906 -133.47 -8.63 12.54
C GLU A 906 -133.53 -9.68 13.68
N SER A 907 -132.67 -10.71 13.64
CA SER A 907 -132.53 -11.72 14.70
C SER A 907 -131.87 -11.23 15.99
N ASP A 908 -130.93 -10.29 15.93
CA ASP A 908 -130.27 -9.74 17.13
C ASP A 908 -131.19 -8.75 17.88
N VAL A 909 -132.09 -8.08 17.16
CA VAL A 909 -133.12 -7.21 17.72
C VAL A 909 -134.14 -8.02 18.53
N ASP A 910 -134.61 -9.15 18.00
CA ASP A 910 -135.50 -10.06 18.73
C ASP A 910 -134.79 -10.72 19.94
N LEU A 911 -133.48 -10.98 19.85
CA LEU A 911 -132.69 -11.48 20.99
C LEU A 911 -132.53 -10.42 22.09
N ALA A 912 -132.33 -9.14 21.72
CA ALA A 912 -132.28 -8.02 22.66
C ALA A 912 -133.62 -7.81 23.39
N ALA A 913 -134.75 -8.11 22.72
CA ALA A 913 -136.08 -8.03 23.31
C ALA A 913 -136.33 -9.04 24.46
N GLN A 914 -135.59 -10.15 24.50
CA GLN A 914 -135.71 -11.19 25.54
C GLN A 914 -134.69 -11.07 26.68
N LYS A 915 -133.59 -10.31 26.50
CA LYS A 915 -132.42 -10.37 27.39
C LYS A 915 -132.20 -9.20 28.35
N PHE A 916 -132.82 -8.04 28.13
CA PHE A 916 -132.56 -6.83 28.93
C PHE A 916 -133.83 -6.15 29.38
N THR A 917 -133.89 -5.79 30.67
CA THR A 917 -134.90 -4.88 31.22
C THR A 917 -134.43 -3.42 31.16
N ALA A 918 -135.38 -2.47 31.20
CA ALA A 918 -135.09 -1.04 31.02
C ALA A 918 -134.13 -0.44 32.07
N GLN A 919 -133.99 -1.04 33.25
CA GLN A 919 -133.03 -0.60 34.28
C GLN A 919 -131.61 -1.12 34.04
N GLU A 920 -131.44 -2.28 33.40
CA GLU A 920 -130.12 -2.89 33.18
C GLU A 920 -129.32 -2.15 32.10
N ALA A 921 -130.01 -1.59 31.10
CA ALA A 921 -129.42 -0.83 30.00
C ALA A 921 -128.60 0.39 30.45
N LEU A 922 -129.01 1.07 31.54
CA LEU A 922 -128.33 2.27 32.07
C LEU A 922 -127.06 1.94 32.87
N SER A 923 -126.99 0.77 33.50
CA SER A 923 -125.84 0.32 34.30
C SER A 923 -124.59 0.06 33.44
N ILE A 924 -124.79 -0.56 32.27
CA ILE A 924 -123.72 -0.94 31.34
C ILE A 924 -122.97 0.30 30.81
N PHE A 925 -123.68 1.42 30.60
CA PHE A 925 -123.09 2.66 30.10
C PHE A 925 -122.08 3.27 31.10
N SER A 926 -122.39 3.23 32.40
CA SER A 926 -121.52 3.72 33.49
C SER A 926 -120.23 2.92 33.62
N GLN A 927 -120.32 1.59 33.48
CA GLN A 927 -119.15 0.70 33.60
C GLN A 927 -118.15 0.90 32.45
N LEU A 928 -118.63 1.19 31.24
CA LEU A 928 -117.79 1.48 30.07
C LEU A 928 -116.93 2.74 30.27
N THR A 929 -117.50 3.82 30.81
CA THR A 929 -116.76 5.07 31.07
C THR A 929 -115.64 4.89 32.09
N VAL A 930 -115.88 4.14 33.17
CA VAL A 930 -114.85 3.86 34.19
C VAL A 930 -113.72 3.01 33.61
N ALA A 931 -114.04 1.99 32.81
CA ALA A 931 -113.03 1.15 32.15
C ALA A 931 -112.17 1.94 31.14
N ALA A 932 -112.78 2.85 30.37
CA ALA A 932 -112.08 3.68 29.39
C ALA A 932 -111.08 4.66 30.04
N GLU A 933 -111.39 5.21 31.21
CA GLU A 933 -110.50 6.13 31.92
C GLU A 933 -109.33 5.38 32.63
N GLN A 934 -109.59 4.16 33.12
CA GLN A 934 -108.52 3.27 33.61
C GLN A 934 -107.54 2.88 32.50
N LEU A 935 -108.04 2.57 31.30
CA LEU A 935 -107.20 2.32 30.13
C LEU A 935 -106.32 3.53 29.79
N ARG A 936 -106.88 4.74 29.71
CA ARG A 936 -106.13 5.98 29.40
C ARG A 936 -105.00 6.25 30.40
N THR A 937 -105.26 6.08 31.70
CA THR A 937 -104.27 6.33 32.75
C THR A 937 -103.12 5.30 32.72
N LEU A 938 -103.42 4.03 32.45
CA LEU A 938 -102.41 2.99 32.26
C LEU A 938 -101.59 3.22 30.97
N THR A 939 -102.23 3.54 29.84
CA THR A 939 -101.54 3.80 28.56
C THR A 939 -100.60 5.00 28.65
N LYS A 940 -101.00 6.08 29.32
CA LYS A 940 -100.11 7.23 29.59
C LYS A 940 -98.88 6.80 30.40
N ARG A 941 -99.08 5.95 31.42
CA ARG A 941 -98.00 5.45 32.27
C ARG A 941 -97.05 4.49 31.54
N GLU A 942 -97.54 3.71 30.56
CA GLU A 942 -96.68 2.94 29.64
C GLU A 942 -95.78 3.88 28.82
N ILE A 943 -96.36 4.92 28.22
CA ILE A 943 -95.63 5.90 27.38
C ILE A 943 -94.56 6.64 28.20
N ASP A 944 -94.91 7.17 29.37
CA ASP A 944 -93.97 7.92 30.23
C ASP A 944 -92.77 7.05 30.65
N LEU A 945 -93.01 5.77 31.00
CA LEU A 945 -91.95 4.81 31.34
C LEU A 945 -91.12 4.39 30.11
N GLN A 946 -91.76 4.23 28.95
CA GLN A 946 -91.07 3.88 27.70
C GLN A 946 -90.12 5.00 27.29
N CYS A 947 -90.56 6.28 27.36
CA CYS A 947 -89.72 7.44 27.10
C CYS A 947 -88.55 7.55 28.10
N ALA A 948 -88.77 7.26 29.39
CA ALA A 948 -87.70 7.24 30.39
C ALA A 948 -86.66 6.15 30.09
N TYR A 949 -87.12 4.93 29.76
CA TYR A 949 -86.26 3.79 29.42
C TYR A 949 -85.47 4.03 28.13
N GLU A 950 -86.08 4.57 27.08
CA GLU A 950 -85.41 4.90 25.82
C GLU A 950 -84.41 6.04 25.98
N SER A 951 -84.72 7.06 26.80
CA SER A 951 -83.78 8.13 27.16
C SER A 951 -82.55 7.60 27.90
N GLN A 952 -82.73 6.71 28.88
CA GLN A 952 -81.63 6.08 29.60
C GLN A 952 -80.80 5.15 28.68
N LYS A 953 -81.46 4.33 27.86
CA LYS A 953 -80.81 3.49 26.84
C LYS A 953 -80.01 4.31 25.83
N GLY A 954 -80.52 5.46 25.41
CA GLY A 954 -79.83 6.39 24.50
C GLY A 954 -78.58 7.02 25.14
N LYS A 955 -78.64 7.38 26.43
CA LYS A 955 -77.46 7.85 27.19
C LYS A 955 -76.41 6.74 27.34
N TRP A 956 -76.84 5.51 27.65
CA TRP A 956 -75.97 4.35 27.77
C TRP A 956 -75.26 4.01 26.45
N LEU A 957 -75.99 3.99 25.33
CA LEU A 957 -75.42 3.74 23.99
C LEU A 957 -74.40 4.81 23.56
N ARG A 958 -74.65 6.10 23.85
CA ARG A 958 -73.66 7.16 23.60
C ARG A 958 -72.39 6.92 24.42
N LYS A 959 -72.54 6.61 25.71
CA LYS A 959 -71.39 6.37 26.59
C LYS A 959 -70.60 5.11 26.23
N GLN A 960 -71.27 4.10 25.68
CA GLN A 960 -70.61 2.94 25.08
C GLN A 960 -69.77 3.35 23.86
N SER A 961 -70.32 4.18 22.97
CA SER A 961 -69.58 4.71 21.81
C SER A 961 -68.38 5.58 22.23
N ASP A 962 -68.49 6.35 23.32
CA ASP A 962 -67.37 7.12 23.88
C ASP A 962 -66.24 6.20 24.36
N LEU A 963 -66.59 5.11 25.07
CA LEU A 963 -65.63 4.09 25.53
C LEU A 963 -64.94 3.40 24.35
N GLU A 964 -65.69 2.99 23.31
CA GLU A 964 -65.14 2.39 22.10
C GLU A 964 -64.24 3.34 21.30
N ALA A 965 -64.56 4.64 21.27
CA ALA A 965 -63.70 5.65 20.67
C ALA A 965 -62.40 5.83 21.46
N HIS A 966 -62.48 5.81 22.79
CA HIS A 966 -61.33 5.91 23.68
C HIS A 966 -60.39 4.70 23.58
N ASP A 967 -60.92 3.47 23.55
CA ASP A 967 -60.13 2.25 23.34
C ASP A 967 -59.45 2.23 21.94
N LYS A 968 -60.11 2.77 20.90
CA LYS A 968 -59.49 2.97 19.58
C LYS A 968 -58.34 3.98 19.65
N GLU A 969 -58.50 5.10 20.34
CA GLU A 969 -57.43 6.09 20.56
C GLU A 969 -56.22 5.49 21.30
N ILE A 970 -56.48 4.73 22.38
CA ILE A 970 -55.47 4.01 23.15
C ILE A 970 -54.72 3.03 22.24
N ASN A 971 -55.42 2.24 21.42
CA ASN A 971 -54.78 1.27 20.52
C ASN A 971 -53.96 1.92 19.40
N MET A 972 -54.42 3.04 18.82
CA MET A 972 -53.63 3.81 17.85
C MET A 972 -52.35 4.36 18.47
N LYS A 973 -52.43 4.91 19.69
CA LYS A 973 -51.25 5.40 20.41
C LYS A 973 -50.32 4.23 20.78
N LYS A 974 -50.83 3.11 21.32
CA LYS A 974 -50.05 1.88 21.59
C LYS A 974 -49.22 1.44 20.39
N LYS A 975 -49.83 1.40 19.19
CA LYS A 975 -49.14 1.06 17.95
C LYS A 975 -48.01 2.05 17.63
N ARG A 976 -48.30 3.35 17.62
CA ARG A 976 -47.30 4.40 17.33
C ARG A 976 -46.09 4.37 18.28
N TRP A 977 -46.31 4.13 19.57
CA TRP A 977 -45.23 3.97 20.56
C TRP A 977 -44.44 2.66 20.34
N SER A 978 -45.10 1.57 19.96
CA SER A 978 -44.44 0.32 19.58
C SER A 978 -43.53 0.52 18.36
N ASP A 979 -43.98 1.27 17.35
CA ASP A 979 -43.21 1.56 16.15
C ASP A 979 -41.95 2.39 16.46
N VAL A 980 -42.06 3.41 17.33
CA VAL A 980 -40.92 4.23 17.79
C VAL A 980 -39.90 3.38 18.58
N LEU A 981 -40.36 2.57 19.53
CA LEU A 981 -39.48 1.67 20.29
C LEU A 981 -38.82 0.59 19.41
N HIS A 982 -39.52 0.12 18.36
CA HIS A 982 -38.95 -0.81 17.39
C HIS A 982 -37.85 -0.14 16.55
N GLN A 983 -38.06 1.09 16.06
CA GLN A 983 -37.03 1.85 15.35
C GLN A 983 -35.79 2.12 16.21
N LEU A 984 -35.96 2.50 17.48
CA LEU A 984 -34.85 2.69 18.42
C LEU A 984 -34.08 1.38 18.67
N ARG A 985 -34.77 0.24 18.81
CA ARG A 985 -34.13 -1.08 18.93
C ARG A 985 -33.34 -1.46 17.68
N LEU A 986 -33.86 -1.20 16.48
CA LEU A 986 -33.14 -1.48 15.23
C LEU A 986 -31.87 -0.62 15.09
N ARG A 987 -31.94 0.68 15.43
CA ARG A 987 -30.77 1.56 15.45
C ARG A 987 -29.72 1.11 16.46
N LEU A 988 -30.14 0.74 17.68
CA LEU A 988 -29.25 0.21 18.71
C LEU A 988 -28.59 -1.11 18.29
N ALA A 989 -29.35 -2.04 17.68
CA ALA A 989 -28.81 -3.30 17.18
C ALA A 989 -27.77 -3.08 16.07
N SER A 990 -28.06 -2.18 15.13
CA SER A 990 -27.12 -1.78 14.06
C SER A 990 -25.84 -1.17 14.63
N LYS A 991 -25.93 -0.31 15.66
CA LYS A 991 -24.77 0.28 16.33
C LYS A 991 -23.97 -0.73 17.15
N ASN A 992 -24.62 -1.66 17.84
CA ASN A 992 -23.94 -2.73 18.56
C ASN A 992 -23.18 -3.68 17.60
N GLN A 993 -23.75 -3.97 16.42
CA GLN A 993 -23.06 -4.73 15.37
C GLN A 993 -21.86 -3.96 14.79
N GLU A 994 -22.00 -2.65 14.60
CA GLU A 994 -20.89 -1.78 14.20
C GLU A 994 -19.76 -1.81 15.26
N ILE A 995 -20.09 -1.67 16.56
CA ILE A 995 -19.12 -1.77 17.67
C ILE A 995 -18.38 -3.12 17.63
N ALA A 996 -19.10 -4.24 17.62
CA ALA A 996 -18.48 -5.57 17.64
C ALA A 996 -17.54 -5.82 16.44
N THR A 997 -17.88 -5.26 15.28
CA THR A 997 -17.03 -5.35 14.07
C THR A 997 -15.74 -4.53 14.23
N ASN A 998 -15.83 -3.29 14.73
CA ASN A 998 -14.64 -2.46 14.98
C ASN A 998 -13.79 -2.99 16.16
N GLU A 999 -14.39 -3.63 17.17
CA GLU A 999 -13.67 -4.29 18.28
C GLU A 999 -12.81 -5.47 17.78
N GLY A 1000 -13.35 -6.32 16.89
CA GLY A 1000 -12.59 -7.40 16.27
C GLY A 1000 -11.40 -6.90 15.42
N HIS A 1001 -11.59 -5.80 14.69
CA HIS A 1001 -10.49 -5.16 13.95
C HIS A 1001 -9.44 -4.52 14.88
N PHE A 1002 -9.88 -3.87 15.96
CA PHE A 1002 -8.98 -3.31 16.99
C PHE A 1002 -8.11 -4.38 17.63
N GLU A 1003 -8.69 -5.52 18.03
CA GLU A 1003 -7.93 -6.61 18.66
C GLU A 1003 -6.92 -7.25 17.69
N ALA A 1004 -7.27 -7.37 16.40
CA ALA A 1004 -6.38 -7.87 15.36
C ALA A 1004 -5.19 -6.92 15.09
N ASP A 1005 -5.46 -5.62 14.98
CA ASP A 1005 -4.43 -4.59 14.79
C ASP A 1005 -3.50 -4.51 16.02
N ALA A 1006 -4.06 -4.58 17.23
CA ALA A 1006 -3.28 -4.56 18.48
C ALA A 1006 -2.37 -5.79 18.64
N LYS A 1007 -2.85 -7.00 18.30
CA LYS A 1007 -2.03 -8.22 18.28
C LYS A 1007 -0.89 -8.12 17.26
N SER A 1008 -1.18 -7.58 16.07
CA SER A 1008 -0.17 -7.34 15.04
C SER A 1008 0.88 -6.33 15.48
N LEU A 1009 0.47 -5.25 16.16
CA LEU A 1009 1.37 -4.22 16.69
C LEU A 1009 2.37 -4.79 17.72
N VAL A 1010 1.91 -5.64 18.66
CA VAL A 1010 2.79 -6.30 19.64
C VAL A 1010 3.81 -7.19 18.94
N LYS A 1011 3.36 -8.02 17.97
CA LYS A 1011 4.23 -8.89 17.18
C LYS A 1011 5.33 -8.10 16.47
N TYR A 1012 4.97 -7.04 15.73
CA TYR A 1012 5.96 -6.26 14.99
C TYR A 1012 6.95 -5.52 15.90
N ARG A 1013 6.53 -5.06 17.10
CA ARG A 1013 7.43 -4.48 18.10
C ARG A 1013 8.48 -5.48 18.61
N GLN A 1014 8.10 -6.75 18.80
CA GLN A 1014 9.04 -7.81 19.17
C GLN A 1014 10.05 -8.08 18.04
N GLU A 1015 9.56 -8.24 16.80
CA GLU A 1015 10.42 -8.44 15.62
C GLU A 1015 11.42 -7.29 15.43
N ALA A 1016 10.99 -6.03 15.61
CA ALA A 1016 11.87 -4.86 15.51
C ALA A 1016 12.95 -4.83 16.60
N CYS A 1017 12.62 -5.20 17.84
CA CYS A 1017 13.58 -5.30 18.94
C CYS A 1017 14.66 -6.37 18.68
N GLU A 1018 14.26 -7.54 18.17
CA GLU A 1018 15.21 -8.58 17.79
C GLU A 1018 16.14 -8.17 16.65
N LEU A 1019 15.62 -7.43 15.66
CA LEU A 1019 16.42 -6.88 14.56
C LEU A 1019 17.40 -5.80 15.05
N ASN A 1020 16.99 -4.91 15.96
CA ASN A 1020 17.88 -3.89 16.53
C ASN A 1020 19.06 -4.52 17.29
N ARG A 1021 18.78 -5.54 18.12
CA ARG A 1021 19.84 -6.30 18.83
C ARG A 1021 20.81 -7.01 17.87
N LYS A 1022 20.34 -7.45 16.70
CA LYS A 1022 21.20 -7.98 15.63
C LYS A 1022 22.05 -6.88 15.00
N ALA A 1023 21.46 -5.71 14.71
CA ALA A 1023 22.18 -4.56 14.16
C ALA A 1023 23.31 -4.09 15.10
N GLU A 1024 23.04 -3.96 16.40
CA GLU A 1024 24.05 -3.65 17.42
C GLU A 1024 25.21 -4.66 17.43
N SER A 1025 24.89 -5.96 17.34
CA SER A 1025 25.90 -7.02 17.24
C SER A 1025 26.77 -6.87 15.98
N ILE A 1026 26.17 -6.65 14.80
CA ILE A 1026 26.91 -6.46 13.55
C ILE A 1026 27.73 -5.17 13.57
N HIS A 1027 27.20 -4.07 14.13
CA HIS A 1027 27.94 -2.82 14.31
C HIS A 1027 29.20 -3.05 15.16
N SER A 1028 29.08 -3.81 16.25
CA SER A 1028 30.23 -4.16 17.09
C SER A 1028 31.26 -5.09 16.43
N HIS A 1029 30.90 -5.78 15.34
CA HIS A 1029 31.85 -6.49 14.47
C HIS A 1029 32.55 -5.52 13.50
N ARG A 1030 31.80 -4.55 12.96
CA ARG A 1030 32.32 -3.48 12.09
C ARG A 1030 33.44 -2.69 12.78
N GLU A 1031 33.29 -2.37 14.06
CA GLU A 1031 34.32 -1.67 14.86
C GLU A 1031 35.66 -2.41 14.84
N ILE A 1032 35.65 -3.74 15.00
CA ILE A 1032 36.86 -4.59 15.03
C ILE A 1032 37.62 -4.54 13.70
N PHE A 1033 36.92 -4.61 12.56
CA PHE A 1033 37.56 -4.52 11.24
C PHE A 1033 37.96 -3.09 10.87
N THR A 1034 37.23 -2.07 11.34
CA THR A 1034 37.58 -0.65 11.18
C THR A 1034 38.86 -0.31 11.95
N PHE A 1035 39.02 -0.85 13.17
CA PHE A 1035 40.25 -0.76 13.95
C PHE A 1035 41.44 -1.36 13.17
N TRP A 1036 41.34 -2.60 12.68
CA TRP A 1036 42.44 -3.24 11.96
C TRP A 1036 42.75 -2.60 10.61
N GLN A 1037 41.73 -2.13 9.88
CA GLN A 1037 41.93 -1.31 8.68
C GLN A 1037 42.80 -0.10 9.00
N SER A 1038 42.43 0.66 10.05
CA SER A 1038 43.16 1.85 10.47
C SER A 1038 44.59 1.50 10.92
N ALA A 1039 44.76 0.46 11.73
CA ALA A 1039 46.05 0.02 12.28
C ALA A 1039 47.07 -0.41 11.20
N PHE A 1040 46.62 -0.95 10.06
CA PHE A 1040 47.49 -1.34 8.95
C PHE A 1040 47.82 -0.21 7.97
N THR A 1041 47.12 0.92 7.99
CA THR A 1041 47.34 2.02 7.03
C THR A 1041 48.70 2.72 7.16
N ARG A 1042 49.12 3.36 6.06
CA ARG A 1042 50.40 4.11 5.94
C ARG A 1042 50.32 5.53 6.52
N ARG A 1043 49.15 6.17 6.51
CA ARG A 1043 48.92 7.53 7.04
C ARG A 1043 48.62 7.46 8.54
N GLN A 1044 49.12 8.42 9.31
CA GLN A 1044 48.55 8.68 10.64
C GLN A 1044 47.16 9.30 10.43
N VAL A 1045 46.15 8.67 11.01
CA VAL A 1045 44.84 9.30 11.23
C VAL A 1045 44.97 10.15 12.51
N ALA A 1046 44.28 11.28 12.61
CA ALA A 1046 44.50 12.34 13.59
C ALA A 1046 44.18 12.00 15.08
N ALA A 1047 44.26 10.73 15.49
CA ALA A 1047 44.09 10.26 16.85
C ALA A 1047 45.48 10.00 17.51
N PRO A 1048 45.58 10.05 18.85
CA PRO A 1048 46.86 9.90 19.57
C PRO A 1048 47.42 8.46 19.63
N THR A 1049 46.83 7.51 18.91
CA THR A 1049 47.20 6.09 18.95
C THR A 1049 48.17 5.72 17.82
N THR A 1050 49.29 5.09 18.17
CA THR A 1050 50.25 4.57 17.19
C THR A 1050 49.59 3.46 16.34
N THR A 1051 49.75 3.52 15.02
CA THR A 1051 49.26 2.46 14.13
C THR A 1051 50.12 1.20 14.30
N PHE A 1052 49.58 0.00 14.00
CA PHE A 1052 50.37 -1.24 14.05
C PHE A 1052 51.60 -1.15 13.13
N ARG A 1053 51.43 -0.56 11.94
CA ARG A 1053 52.53 -0.28 11.02
C ARG A 1053 53.61 0.62 11.67
N GLY A 1054 53.20 1.70 12.35
CA GLY A 1054 54.09 2.58 13.09
C GLY A 1054 54.82 1.87 14.23
N PHE A 1055 54.10 1.14 15.08
CA PHE A 1055 54.64 0.38 16.20
C PHE A 1055 55.72 -0.64 15.76
N VAL A 1056 55.47 -1.36 14.66
CA VAL A 1056 56.46 -2.30 14.08
C VAL A 1056 57.69 -1.55 13.54
N ILE A 1057 57.51 -0.42 12.86
CA ILE A 1057 58.62 0.41 12.37
C ILE A 1057 59.47 0.96 13.53
N GLU A 1058 58.86 1.53 14.56
CA GLU A 1058 59.55 2.08 15.74
C GLU A 1058 60.38 1.02 16.47
N ARG A 1059 59.80 -0.16 16.72
CA ARG A 1059 60.51 -1.31 17.31
C ARG A 1059 61.78 -1.64 16.54
N HIS A 1060 61.69 -1.69 15.21
CA HIS A 1060 62.78 -2.09 14.34
C HIS A 1060 63.80 -0.98 14.07
N LEU A 1061 63.40 0.29 14.11
CA LEU A 1061 64.33 1.41 14.17
C LEU A 1061 65.20 1.32 15.43
N GLY A 1062 64.64 0.87 16.56
CA GLY A 1062 65.41 0.56 17.77
C GLY A 1062 66.48 -0.52 17.58
N GLU A 1063 66.25 -1.49 16.70
CA GLU A 1063 67.23 -2.54 16.35
C GLU A 1063 68.27 -2.05 15.34
N LEU A 1064 67.83 -1.32 14.30
CA LEU A 1064 68.73 -0.70 13.31
C LEU A 1064 69.71 0.28 13.98
N ASN A 1065 69.24 1.08 14.94
CA ASN A 1065 70.10 1.94 15.76
C ASN A 1065 71.18 1.16 16.52
N LYS A 1066 70.85 -0.02 17.08
CA LYS A 1066 71.82 -0.87 17.78
C LYS A 1066 72.88 -1.41 16.81
N LEU A 1067 72.48 -1.93 15.66
CA LEU A 1067 73.40 -2.44 14.63
C LEU A 1067 74.31 -1.34 14.08
N LEU A 1068 73.74 -0.19 13.71
CA LEU A 1068 74.50 0.97 13.22
C LEU A 1068 75.53 1.44 14.26
N THR A 1069 75.17 1.46 15.54
CA THR A 1069 76.11 1.83 16.62
C THR A 1069 77.25 0.83 16.72
N GLN A 1070 76.97 -0.47 16.66
CA GLN A 1070 77.98 -1.54 16.71
C GLN A 1070 78.97 -1.44 15.53
N ILE A 1071 78.47 -1.19 14.31
CA ILE A 1071 79.31 -1.07 13.12
C ILE A 1071 80.18 0.19 13.18
N LEU A 1072 79.61 1.33 13.57
CA LEU A 1072 80.36 2.58 13.73
C LEU A 1072 81.45 2.48 14.80
N MET A 1073 81.23 1.72 15.89
CA MET A 1073 82.28 1.43 16.87
C MET A 1073 83.48 0.69 16.24
N VAL A 1074 83.25 -0.26 15.34
CA VAL A 1074 84.33 -0.96 14.61
C VAL A 1074 85.02 -0.04 13.59
N MET A 1075 84.26 0.79 12.87
CA MET A 1075 84.78 1.65 11.80
C MET A 1075 85.55 2.90 12.27
N TYR A 1076 85.27 3.38 13.48
CA TYR A 1076 85.93 4.56 14.07
C TYR A 1076 86.86 4.23 15.24
N GLN A 1077 86.74 3.05 15.84
CA GLN A 1077 87.50 2.64 17.05
C GLN A 1077 87.29 3.56 18.28
N ASP A 1078 86.33 4.49 18.22
CA ASP A 1078 85.90 5.35 19.33
C ASP A 1078 84.43 5.11 19.69
N ALA A 1079 84.21 4.57 20.90
CA ALA A 1079 82.88 4.28 21.43
C ALA A 1079 82.05 5.54 21.77
N ARG A 1080 82.68 6.70 22.00
CA ARG A 1080 81.98 7.96 22.26
C ARG A 1080 81.46 8.54 20.95
N TYR A 1081 82.30 8.68 19.94
CA TYR A 1081 81.89 9.14 18.61
C TYR A 1081 80.75 8.28 18.04
N ALA A 1082 80.87 6.95 18.11
CA ALA A 1082 79.83 6.05 17.60
C ALA A 1082 78.47 6.21 18.31
N ARG A 1083 78.44 6.36 19.64
CA ARG A 1083 77.19 6.57 20.39
C ARG A 1083 76.58 7.95 20.12
N THR A 1084 77.40 9.00 20.08
CA THR A 1084 76.95 10.36 19.75
C THR A 1084 76.45 10.47 18.31
N ALA A 1085 77.00 9.68 17.39
CA ALA A 1085 76.60 9.67 15.99
C ALA A 1085 75.26 8.95 15.71
N THR A 1086 74.86 7.98 16.53
CA THR A 1086 73.58 7.26 16.35
C THR A 1086 72.43 7.80 17.20
N THR A 1087 72.71 8.44 18.33
CA THR A 1087 71.67 9.00 19.19
C THR A 1087 70.91 10.14 18.48
N GLY A 1088 69.65 9.89 18.14
CA GLY A 1088 68.73 10.84 17.49
C GLY A 1088 68.78 10.87 15.97
N ALA A 1089 69.90 10.49 15.34
CA ALA A 1089 70.12 10.60 13.90
C ALA A 1089 69.08 9.83 13.06
N LEU A 1090 68.78 8.56 13.41
CA LEU A 1090 67.76 7.79 12.71
C LEU A 1090 66.32 8.23 13.05
N LYS A 1091 66.05 8.90 14.18
CA LYS A 1091 64.69 9.37 14.51
C LYS A 1091 64.32 10.60 13.67
N ALA A 1092 65.24 11.57 13.60
CA ALA A 1092 65.13 12.74 12.73
C ALA A 1092 65.05 12.39 11.23
N LEU A 1093 65.51 11.21 10.82
CA LEU A 1093 65.32 10.71 9.45
C LEU A 1093 63.89 10.25 9.14
N PHE A 1094 63.01 10.05 10.13
CA PHE A 1094 61.64 9.52 9.95
C PHE A 1094 60.51 10.34 10.58
N GLU A 1095 60.82 11.32 11.43
CA GLU A 1095 59.89 12.40 11.77
C GLU A 1095 59.75 13.30 10.52
N ALA A 1096 58.59 13.25 9.88
CA ALA A 1096 58.30 14.05 8.70
C ALA A 1096 57.68 15.39 9.09
N GLU A 1097 58.02 16.45 8.36
CA GLU A 1097 57.28 17.71 8.41
C GLU A 1097 55.81 17.46 8.08
N SER A 1098 54.90 18.01 8.90
CA SER A 1098 53.48 18.04 8.60
C SER A 1098 53.23 19.06 7.47
N GLU A 1099 53.07 18.57 6.24
CA GLU A 1099 52.57 19.36 5.11
C GLU A 1099 51.08 19.75 5.31
N ASP A 1100 50.81 20.64 6.28
CA ASP A 1100 49.52 21.30 6.43
C ASP A 1100 49.38 22.39 5.35
N SER A 1101 48.99 21.95 4.16
CA SER A 1101 48.52 22.84 3.10
C SER A 1101 47.06 23.22 3.34
N ASN A 1102 46.84 24.30 4.10
CA ASN A 1102 45.86 25.35 3.82
C ASN A 1102 45.67 26.29 5.03
N HIS A 1103 46.14 27.54 4.90
CA HIS A 1103 45.33 28.70 5.26
C HIS A 1103 45.90 29.97 4.60
N ASP A 1104 45.11 30.58 3.71
CA ASP A 1104 45.27 32.00 3.40
C ASP A 1104 44.86 32.82 4.63
N ASN A 1105 45.74 33.74 5.08
CA ASN A 1105 45.42 35.16 5.16
C ASN A 1105 46.64 36.01 5.60
N ASP A 1106 46.76 37.13 4.90
CA ASP A 1106 47.48 38.38 5.17
C ASP A 1106 48.05 38.62 6.60
N GLU A 1107 49.36 38.88 6.72
CA GLU A 1107 49.90 40.26 6.84
C GLU A 1107 51.44 40.23 6.96
N GLY A 1108 52.09 41.32 6.56
CA GLY A 1108 53.53 41.32 6.24
C GLY A 1108 54.49 41.33 7.44
N ASN A 1109 55.55 40.53 7.36
CA ASN A 1109 56.83 40.86 7.98
C ASN A 1109 58.02 40.28 7.19
N ASN A 1110 59.02 41.12 6.89
CA ASN A 1110 60.22 40.71 6.16
C ASN A 1110 61.11 39.82 7.04
N ILE A 1111 61.18 38.52 6.79
CA ILE A 1111 62.18 37.63 7.40
C ILE A 1111 62.88 36.78 6.33
N SER A 1112 64.12 37.19 6.05
CA SER A 1112 65.28 36.35 5.71
C SER A 1112 65.09 35.20 4.73
N VAL A 1113 65.43 35.47 3.46
CA VAL A 1113 66.00 34.44 2.57
C VAL A 1113 67.35 33.98 3.18
N LEU A 1114 67.44 32.69 3.55
CA LEU A 1114 68.62 31.85 3.93
C LEU A 1114 68.50 31.15 5.31
N GLU A 1115 68.70 29.82 5.28
CA GLU A 1115 69.09 28.91 6.40
C GLU A 1115 68.05 28.57 7.52
N PRO A 1116 68.18 27.44 8.27
CA PRO A 1116 67.98 26.08 7.75
C PRO A 1116 67.23 25.14 8.75
N SER A 1117 65.97 24.74 8.48
CA SER A 1117 65.14 23.94 9.41
C SER A 1117 65.50 22.43 9.52
N LEU A 1118 66.75 22.04 9.22
CA LEU A 1118 67.27 20.70 9.49
C LEU A 1118 68.16 20.71 10.73
N SER A 1119 67.56 20.97 11.90
CA SER A 1119 68.20 20.72 13.19
C SER A 1119 68.27 19.22 13.51
N ILE A 1120 69.06 18.50 12.70
CA ILE A 1120 69.80 17.34 13.19
C ILE A 1120 70.56 17.81 14.45
N ALA A 1121 70.70 16.96 15.46
CA ALA A 1121 71.49 17.30 16.65
C ALA A 1121 72.85 17.91 16.21
N PRO A 1122 73.31 19.03 16.81
CA PRO A 1122 74.39 19.87 16.27
C PRO A 1122 75.77 19.19 16.18
N THR A 1123 75.87 17.94 16.65
CA THR A 1123 77.02 17.05 16.51
C THR A 1123 77.07 16.27 15.19
N LEU A 1124 76.05 16.36 14.34
CA LEU A 1124 75.89 15.49 13.16
C LEU A 1124 75.44 16.22 11.89
N ASP A 1125 75.95 17.42 11.65
CA ASP A 1125 75.82 18.08 10.36
C ASP A 1125 76.62 17.28 9.29
N TYR A 1126 75.93 16.35 8.62
CA TYR A 1126 76.50 15.47 7.60
C TYR A 1126 77.14 16.28 6.44
N ALA A 1127 76.64 17.48 6.18
CA ALA A 1127 77.19 18.40 5.18
C ALA A 1127 78.51 19.07 5.61
N LYS A 1128 78.87 19.05 6.91
CA LYS A 1128 80.14 19.57 7.46
C LYS A 1128 81.22 18.49 7.70
N LYS A 1129 80.88 17.20 7.62
CA LYS A 1129 81.86 16.09 7.77
C LYS A 1129 82.82 15.98 6.58
N SER A 1130 84.01 15.42 6.79
CA SER A 1130 84.94 15.13 5.68
C SER A 1130 84.40 14.03 4.76
N GLY A 1131 84.88 13.97 3.50
CA GLY A 1131 84.42 12.97 2.52
C GLY A 1131 84.62 11.52 2.98
N GLY A 1132 85.74 11.23 3.68
CA GLY A 1132 86.01 9.92 4.26
C GLY A 1132 85.07 9.56 5.40
N GLU A 1133 84.71 10.52 6.26
CA GLU A 1133 83.77 10.28 7.37
C GLU A 1133 82.34 10.02 6.88
N ARG A 1134 81.87 10.77 5.88
CA ARG A 1134 80.57 10.53 5.23
C ARG A 1134 80.51 9.10 4.70
N LYS A 1135 81.50 8.72 3.87
CA LYS A 1135 81.66 7.37 3.32
C LYS A 1135 81.63 6.28 4.40
N ARG A 1136 82.29 6.48 5.55
CA ARG A 1136 82.25 5.52 6.68
C ARG A 1136 80.85 5.39 7.30
N VAL A 1137 80.08 6.47 7.39
CA VAL A 1137 78.67 6.43 7.86
C VAL A 1137 77.77 5.71 6.85
N ASP A 1138 77.93 6.01 5.56
CA ASP A 1138 77.15 5.38 4.47
C ASP A 1138 77.36 3.85 4.45
N LEU A 1139 78.61 3.42 4.58
CA LEU A 1139 79.01 2.03 4.68
C LEU A 1139 78.41 1.36 5.93
N ALA A 1140 78.50 2.01 7.10
CA ALA A 1140 77.93 1.46 8.33
C ALA A 1140 76.41 1.26 8.24
N LEU A 1141 75.71 2.19 7.57
CA LEU A 1141 74.27 2.13 7.34
C LEU A 1141 73.89 1.05 6.31
N PHE A 1142 74.66 0.91 5.22
CA PHE A 1142 74.49 -0.19 4.26
C PHE A 1142 74.64 -1.54 4.97
N PHE A 1143 75.70 -1.74 5.76
CA PHE A 1143 75.92 -2.99 6.48
C PHE A 1143 74.82 -3.28 7.51
N ALA A 1144 74.29 -2.25 8.20
CA ALA A 1144 73.18 -2.41 9.12
C ALA A 1144 71.89 -2.85 8.40
N LEU A 1145 71.56 -2.23 7.27
CA LEU A 1145 70.42 -2.59 6.42
C LEU A 1145 70.60 -3.98 5.79
N PHE A 1146 71.82 -4.32 5.36
CA PHE A 1146 72.15 -5.65 4.84
C PHE A 1146 71.89 -6.74 5.87
N MET A 1147 72.45 -6.63 7.08
CA MET A 1147 72.21 -7.58 8.18
C MET A 1147 70.72 -7.71 8.54
N MET A 1148 70.01 -6.59 8.54
CA MET A 1148 68.57 -6.55 8.80
C MET A 1148 67.79 -7.29 7.70
N SER A 1149 68.16 -7.09 6.43
CA SER A 1149 67.60 -7.80 5.28
C SER A 1149 67.96 -9.29 5.24
N GLU A 1150 69.19 -9.69 5.59
CA GLU A 1150 69.66 -11.09 5.62
C GLU A 1150 68.80 -11.97 6.54
N SER A 1151 68.28 -11.38 7.62
CA SER A 1151 67.42 -12.08 8.60
C SER A 1151 65.92 -12.07 8.26
N ARG A 1152 65.46 -11.23 7.32
CA ARG A 1152 64.03 -10.89 7.15
C ARG A 1152 63.51 -10.92 5.72
N SER A 1153 64.37 -10.67 4.73
CA SER A 1153 64.00 -10.72 3.32
C SER A 1153 63.68 -12.16 2.89
N PRO A 1154 62.67 -12.37 2.03
CA PRO A 1154 62.48 -13.64 1.34
C PRO A 1154 63.67 -14.00 0.43
N HIS A 1155 64.44 -13.01 -0.03
CA HIS A 1155 65.67 -13.20 -0.80
C HIS A 1155 66.88 -13.41 0.11
N ARG A 1156 67.46 -14.61 0.12
CA ARG A 1156 68.69 -14.91 0.85
C ARG A 1156 69.88 -14.96 -0.10
N ALA A 1157 70.45 -13.79 -0.37
CA ALA A 1157 71.72 -13.67 -1.07
C ALA A 1157 72.84 -14.27 -0.20
N GLY A 1158 73.38 -15.42 -0.62
CA GLY A 1158 74.59 -16.01 -0.04
C GLY A 1158 75.87 -15.29 -0.47
N TYR A 1159 75.74 -14.10 -1.06
CA TYR A 1159 76.81 -13.34 -1.66
C TYR A 1159 76.57 -11.83 -1.50
N MET A 1160 77.63 -11.05 -1.60
CA MET A 1160 77.59 -9.58 -1.64
C MET A 1160 78.54 -9.08 -2.72
N LEU A 1161 78.13 -8.05 -3.45
CA LEU A 1161 78.86 -7.50 -4.59
C LEU A 1161 79.31 -6.08 -4.27
N VAL A 1162 80.61 -5.81 -4.30
CA VAL A 1162 81.19 -4.49 -4.02
C VAL A 1162 81.93 -3.97 -5.23
N ASP A 1163 81.54 -2.80 -5.75
CA ASP A 1163 82.16 -2.16 -6.92
C ASP A 1163 82.80 -0.82 -6.53
N GLU A 1164 84.13 -0.84 -6.35
CA GLU A 1164 85.00 0.32 -6.07
C GLU A 1164 84.65 1.14 -4.81
N ALA A 1165 83.75 0.63 -3.96
CA ALA A 1165 83.20 1.37 -2.83
C ALA A 1165 84.22 1.68 -1.71
N PHE A 1166 85.34 0.97 -1.64
CA PHE A 1166 86.33 1.14 -0.57
C PHE A 1166 87.52 2.03 -0.96
N ASP A 1167 87.68 2.33 -2.26
CA ASP A 1167 88.92 2.91 -2.80
C ASP A 1167 89.11 4.39 -2.42
N SER A 1168 88.04 5.08 -2.04
CA SER A 1168 88.08 6.47 -1.57
C SER A 1168 88.25 6.60 -0.04
N LEU A 1169 88.58 5.52 0.66
CA LEU A 1169 88.92 5.54 2.08
C LEU A 1169 90.43 5.66 2.28
N ASP A 1170 90.82 6.28 3.39
CA ASP A 1170 92.19 6.26 3.93
C ASP A 1170 92.60 4.85 4.37
N GLU A 1171 93.90 4.59 4.53
CA GLU A 1171 94.44 3.25 4.85
C GLU A 1171 93.85 2.67 6.15
N ALA A 1172 93.62 3.50 7.17
CA ALA A 1172 92.95 3.08 8.42
C ALA A 1172 91.46 2.76 8.22
N GLY A 1173 90.78 3.49 7.32
CA GLY A 1173 89.42 3.20 6.88
C GLY A 1173 89.32 1.89 6.10
N GLN A 1174 90.24 1.66 5.15
CA GLN A 1174 90.33 0.42 4.36
C GLN A 1174 90.57 -0.80 5.28
N ALA A 1175 91.50 -0.69 6.24
CA ALA A 1175 91.74 -1.74 7.24
C ALA A 1175 90.52 -2.03 8.13
N SER A 1176 89.79 -1.00 8.56
CA SER A 1176 88.58 -1.17 9.39
C SER A 1176 87.43 -1.81 8.61
N VAL A 1177 87.27 -1.45 7.33
CA VAL A 1177 86.28 -2.09 6.44
C VAL A 1177 86.66 -3.54 6.13
N LEU A 1178 87.95 -3.87 5.93
CA LEU A 1178 88.40 -5.26 5.75
C LEU A 1178 88.05 -6.14 6.96
N LYS A 1179 88.21 -5.64 8.19
CA LYS A 1179 87.78 -6.34 9.41
C LYS A 1179 86.28 -6.65 9.38
N TRP A 1180 85.46 -5.67 8.99
CA TRP A 1180 84.01 -5.87 8.86
C TRP A 1180 83.64 -6.83 7.71
N CYS A 1181 84.37 -6.78 6.59
CA CYS A 1181 84.20 -7.70 5.47
C CYS A 1181 84.52 -9.15 5.85
N ARG A 1182 85.53 -9.40 6.70
CA ARG A 1182 85.82 -10.74 7.23
C ARG A 1182 84.70 -11.25 8.14
N TRP A 1183 84.24 -10.42 9.08
CA TRP A 1183 83.09 -10.77 9.94
C TRP A 1183 81.82 -11.07 9.11
N SER A 1184 81.60 -10.32 8.02
CA SER A 1184 80.51 -10.57 7.09
C SER A 1184 80.73 -11.86 6.27
N ALA A 1185 81.98 -12.18 5.93
CA ALA A 1185 82.36 -13.39 5.19
C ALA A 1185 82.26 -14.69 6.01
N GLU A 1186 82.10 -14.62 7.33
CA GLU A 1186 81.68 -15.78 8.16
C GLU A 1186 80.20 -16.14 7.93
N ARG A 1187 79.39 -15.19 7.43
CA ARG A 1187 77.94 -15.34 7.23
C ARG A 1187 77.54 -15.57 5.77
N LEU A 1188 78.41 -15.15 4.83
CA LEU A 1188 78.21 -15.23 3.38
C LEU A 1188 79.13 -16.28 2.75
N THR A 1189 78.68 -16.91 1.67
CA THR A 1189 79.51 -17.83 0.89
C THR A 1189 80.54 -17.08 0.05
N TYR A 1190 80.17 -15.97 -0.60
CA TYR A 1190 81.08 -15.22 -1.48
C TYR A 1190 80.91 -13.69 -1.34
N LEU A 1191 81.97 -12.98 -0.93
CA LEU A 1191 82.07 -11.53 -1.00
C LEU A 1191 82.98 -11.14 -2.17
N PHE A 1192 82.41 -10.53 -3.21
CA PHE A 1192 83.17 -10.06 -4.37
C PHE A 1192 83.51 -8.57 -4.21
N VAL A 1193 84.80 -8.22 -4.30
CA VAL A 1193 85.26 -6.83 -4.12
C VAL A 1193 86.11 -6.40 -5.30
N ILE A 1194 85.56 -5.51 -6.13
CA ILE A 1194 86.32 -4.78 -7.14
C ILE A 1194 87.02 -3.60 -6.46
N THR A 1195 88.33 -3.49 -6.67
CA THR A 1195 89.17 -2.44 -6.09
C THR A 1195 90.37 -2.16 -6.98
N HIS A 1196 90.81 -0.90 -7.01
CA HIS A 1196 92.10 -0.46 -7.56
C HIS A 1196 93.15 -0.25 -6.45
N SER A 1197 92.75 -0.30 -5.17
CA SER A 1197 93.65 -0.07 -4.04
C SER A 1197 94.60 -1.26 -3.84
N GLN A 1198 95.85 -1.10 -4.29
CA GLN A 1198 96.91 -2.06 -3.97
C GLN A 1198 97.15 -2.19 -2.46
N SER A 1199 96.89 -1.14 -1.67
CA SER A 1199 96.99 -1.21 -0.21
C SER A 1199 95.96 -2.17 0.38
N LEU A 1200 94.71 -2.11 -0.09
CA LEU A 1200 93.62 -2.98 0.38
C LEU A 1200 93.90 -4.45 0.09
N VAL A 1201 94.41 -4.75 -1.12
CA VAL A 1201 94.85 -6.10 -1.51
C VAL A 1201 96.02 -6.57 -0.65
N ARG A 1202 97.06 -5.75 -0.46
CA ARG A 1202 98.24 -6.08 0.37
C ARG A 1202 97.88 -6.31 1.85
N ILE A 1203 96.93 -5.56 2.41
CA ILE A 1203 96.45 -5.77 3.78
C ILE A 1203 95.73 -7.13 3.87
N ALA A 1204 94.87 -7.45 2.89
CA ALA A 1204 94.17 -8.73 2.84
C ALA A 1204 95.13 -9.93 2.67
N GLU A 1205 96.17 -9.80 1.86
CA GLU A 1205 97.21 -10.82 1.66
C GLU A 1205 98.09 -11.02 2.92
N LYS A 1206 98.58 -9.93 3.53
CA LYS A 1206 99.47 -9.99 4.72
C LYS A 1206 98.81 -10.58 5.96
N GLU A 1207 97.53 -10.30 6.18
CA GLU A 1207 96.78 -10.80 7.33
C GLU A 1207 96.17 -12.19 7.07
N GLY A 1208 96.07 -12.61 5.80
CA GLY A 1208 95.54 -13.93 5.41
C GLY A 1208 96.49 -15.11 5.70
N THR A 1209 97.73 -14.84 6.07
CA THR A 1209 98.73 -15.86 6.47
C THR A 1209 98.77 -16.16 7.97
N ALA A 1210 97.96 -15.49 8.79
CA ALA A 1210 97.80 -15.82 10.21
C ALA A 1210 96.83 -17.00 10.38
N GLU A 1211 97.18 -17.97 11.24
CA GLU A 1211 96.40 -19.20 11.43
C GLU A 1211 94.92 -18.92 11.79
N GLY A 1212 94.00 -19.43 10.97
CA GLY A 1212 92.55 -19.33 11.19
C GLY A 1212 91.81 -18.22 10.42
N GLY A 1213 92.50 -17.36 9.66
CA GLY A 1213 91.86 -16.28 8.90
C GLY A 1213 91.04 -16.74 7.69
N VAL A 1214 89.90 -16.08 7.42
CA VAL A 1214 89.12 -16.25 6.18
C VAL A 1214 89.98 -15.89 4.96
N GLY A 1215 90.38 -16.89 4.19
CA GLY A 1215 91.37 -16.74 3.12
C GLY A 1215 90.86 -15.91 1.94
N ALA A 1216 91.50 -14.78 1.68
CA ALA A 1216 91.23 -13.96 0.50
C ALA A 1216 91.73 -14.65 -0.79
N SER A 1217 91.02 -14.44 -1.90
CA SER A 1217 91.51 -14.76 -3.25
C SER A 1217 91.66 -13.47 -4.08
N VAL A 1218 92.55 -13.49 -5.07
CA VAL A 1218 92.76 -12.37 -6.00
C VAL A 1218 92.61 -12.86 -7.44
N VAL A 1219 91.67 -12.26 -8.15
CA VAL A 1219 91.32 -12.53 -9.55
C VAL A 1219 91.73 -11.32 -10.37
N THR A 1220 92.60 -11.51 -11.35
CA THR A 1220 93.09 -10.43 -12.22
C THR A 1220 92.28 -10.39 -13.52
N ALA A 1221 91.63 -9.25 -13.79
CA ALA A 1221 90.98 -8.96 -15.05
C ALA A 1221 91.92 -8.25 -16.01
N LYS A 1222 91.99 -8.73 -17.25
CA LYS A 1222 92.79 -8.15 -18.35
C LYS A 1222 91.92 -7.97 -19.59
N ALA A 1223 92.27 -6.98 -20.41
CA ALA A 1223 91.78 -6.89 -21.78
C ALA A 1223 92.68 -7.75 -22.68
N GLY A 1224 92.09 -8.75 -23.33
CA GLY A 1224 92.74 -9.61 -24.33
C GLY A 1224 91.93 -9.68 -25.62
N ASP A 1225 92.31 -10.60 -26.52
CA ASP A 1225 91.76 -10.70 -27.89
C ASP A 1225 90.25 -11.02 -27.96
N ARG A 1226 89.65 -11.40 -26.83
CA ARG A 1226 88.20 -11.67 -26.67
C ARG A 1226 87.52 -10.69 -25.69
N GLY A 1227 88.10 -9.51 -25.50
CA GLY A 1227 87.65 -8.54 -24.51
C GLY A 1227 88.11 -8.94 -23.11
N THR A 1228 87.18 -9.07 -22.16
CA THR A 1228 87.52 -9.40 -20.76
C THR A 1228 87.99 -10.85 -20.59
N GLU A 1229 89.24 -10.99 -20.13
CA GLU A 1229 89.84 -12.25 -19.69
C GLU A 1229 90.12 -12.19 -18.18
N LEU A 1230 89.93 -13.31 -17.49
CA LEU A 1230 90.13 -13.43 -16.05
C LEU A 1230 91.22 -14.46 -15.76
N GLU A 1231 92.09 -14.14 -14.80
CA GLU A 1231 93.17 -15.02 -14.35
C GLU A 1231 93.17 -15.17 -12.82
N VAL A 1232 93.43 -16.38 -12.33
CA VAL A 1232 93.66 -16.68 -10.91
C VAL A 1232 95.05 -17.29 -10.80
N ASN A 1233 95.93 -16.71 -9.98
CA ASN A 1233 97.33 -17.12 -9.84
C ASN A 1233 98.08 -17.24 -11.20
N GLY A 1234 97.75 -16.36 -12.17
CA GLY A 1234 98.33 -16.37 -13.52
C GLY A 1234 97.75 -17.42 -14.50
N VAL A 1235 96.78 -18.23 -14.07
CA VAL A 1235 96.08 -19.18 -14.93
C VAL A 1235 94.76 -18.58 -15.41
N ARG A 1236 94.52 -18.54 -16.73
CA ARG A 1236 93.25 -18.08 -17.30
C ARG A 1236 92.09 -18.98 -16.86
N ILE A 1237 91.02 -18.37 -16.35
CA ILE A 1237 89.77 -19.04 -15.97
C ILE A 1237 88.64 -18.68 -16.94
N GLY A 1238 87.65 -19.57 -17.04
CA GLY A 1238 86.40 -19.34 -17.78
C GLY A 1238 86.45 -19.52 -19.30
N VAL A 1239 87.57 -19.95 -19.87
CA VAL A 1239 87.69 -20.30 -21.29
C VAL A 1239 87.14 -21.73 -21.52
N PRO A 1240 86.22 -21.95 -22.48
CA PRO A 1240 85.76 -23.31 -22.80
C PRO A 1240 86.92 -24.16 -23.39
N PRO A 1241 87.00 -25.46 -23.06
CA PRO A 1241 88.08 -26.32 -23.52
C PRO A 1241 88.08 -26.41 -25.05
N VAL A 1242 89.21 -26.08 -25.68
CA VAL A 1242 89.39 -26.21 -27.12
C VAL A 1242 89.39 -27.72 -27.46
N PRO A 1243 88.52 -28.21 -28.35
CA PRO A 1243 88.59 -29.60 -28.79
C PRO A 1243 89.94 -29.82 -29.47
N ARG A 1244 90.71 -30.80 -28.98
CA ARG A 1244 92.01 -31.15 -29.57
C ARG A 1244 91.81 -31.48 -31.05
N ARG A 1245 92.40 -30.66 -31.93
CA ARG A 1245 92.57 -31.04 -33.34
C ARG A 1245 93.46 -32.27 -33.39
N GLU A 1246 92.99 -33.34 -34.01
CA GLU A 1246 93.87 -34.42 -34.43
C GLU A 1246 94.91 -33.86 -35.40
N HIS A 1247 96.19 -33.95 -35.02
CA HIS A 1247 97.27 -33.77 -35.97
C HIS A 1247 97.28 -34.98 -36.90
N LYS A 1248 97.06 -34.73 -38.20
CA LYS A 1248 97.54 -35.67 -39.23
C LYS A 1248 99.03 -35.49 -39.42
N ALA A 1249 99.79 -36.43 -38.88
CA ALA A 1249 101.01 -36.98 -39.46
C ALA A 1249 101.03 -38.47 -39.07
#